data_AF-A0A379MUU9-F1
#
_entry.id   AF-A0A379MUU9-F1
#
_cell.length_a   1.000
_cell.length_b   1.000
_cell.length_c   1.000
_cell.angle_alpha   90.00
_cell.angle_beta   90.00
_cell.angle_gamma   90.00
#
_symmetry.space_group_name_H-M   'P 1'
#
loop_
_entity.id
_entity.type
_entity.pdbx_description
1 polymer ?
#
loop_
_entity_poly.entity_id
_entity_poly.type
_entity_poly.pdbx_seq_one_letter_code
_entity_poly.pdbx_strand_id
1 'polypeptide(L)'
;MARSPNSRTAHELVPAPGREPLPRDRKAPHPPGTGTGTRFLTPSLARHLPDLVLLAFVAIQLLPFLSAFHQTADDNFWQYVTLTELDSPWELTTRLTRIAEDQGRVGMYPAMPLVLLGTMLPEFAWGRLLVVLCFGLTLLCFCHLFARRFRLPLTRAALLLTVCTLPMAAHHLPPNAYPLMLTLPLLALLAIHLRLARVAQLSAPAALAAGLGLFAATMLLEYALLEGLGLALLALIASRARRSREMWIQGAALLASAAVHFGYRMVFPSHYPGTIAEALPLADILRLQFLHTVNGTVFPHLTIPFPAPEDIAPAILLLAMEAWLAARLLPALTARLDTGLAVRVLLACLAWAWLNTLAHAFTQKYQSWCRNGDCTYVDSRLSALSLGIAAAIGLALLLRGAARHGSVRARRAVLTCALGLGLLGSATFLHNRASARLMAEKEGAFDLLRESACQVPDRMGHDPLVLQALSRTVLWPTDPGGASSSTYLTTYRDALPRLGLACQPLSFRPTPRRAEFLGWSPRERGGRWSLAGSAVLRLPVRPDTRGAILTLSAYVPPGGAPQRVTIRDAGGRACRMSLEFTRAQRVFLPWRDAAPGSMVTLLLETPDATSPRQAGASEDSRVLGVFLSGVKPVPAAPEGGKGGNGTDAALDLGRCMDGG
;
A
#
# COMPACT_ATOMS: atom_id res chain seq x y z
N MET A 1 -64.88 -9.90 53.44
CA MET A 1 -64.14 -9.97 54.71
C MET A 1 -62.71 -9.49 54.50
N ALA A 2 -62.36 -8.37 55.15
CA ALA A 2 -61.04 -7.88 55.61
C ALA A 2 -59.86 -7.78 54.61
N ARG A 3 -59.44 -6.59 54.14
CA ARG A 3 -58.64 -5.49 54.76
C ARG A 3 -57.16 -5.84 55.09
N SER A 4 -56.27 -5.19 54.33
CA SER A 4 -54.93 -4.67 54.70
C SER A 4 -55.02 -3.60 55.82
N PRO A 5 -53.96 -3.04 56.46
CA PRO A 5 -52.50 -3.30 56.47
C PRO A 5 -51.92 -3.48 57.90
N ASN A 6 -50.60 -3.75 58.06
CA ASN A 6 -49.83 -3.13 59.14
C ASN A 6 -48.31 -3.13 58.92
N SER A 7 -47.75 -1.93 59.08
CA SER A 7 -46.36 -1.50 59.14
C SER A 7 -45.77 -1.63 60.56
N ARG A 8 -44.50 -2.04 60.69
CA ARG A 8 -43.61 -1.72 61.84
C ARG A 8 -42.15 -1.74 61.33
N THR A 9 -41.56 -0.58 61.06
CA THR A 9 -40.73 0.28 61.94
C THR A 9 -39.35 -0.28 62.29
N ALA A 10 -38.35 0.46 61.82
CA ALA A 10 -36.93 0.35 62.11
C ALA A 10 -36.66 0.62 63.59
N HIS A 11 -35.76 -0.17 64.18
CA HIS A 11 -35.11 0.16 65.43
C HIS A 11 -33.61 0.34 65.21
N GLU A 12 -33.13 1.44 65.77
CA GLU A 12 -31.77 1.90 65.90
C GLU A 12 -30.88 0.85 66.57
N LEU A 13 -29.71 0.61 65.99
CA LEU A 13 -28.59 -0.03 66.70
C LEU A 13 -27.43 0.96 66.76
N VAL A 14 -27.30 1.56 67.93
CA VAL A 14 -26.13 2.29 68.41
C VAL A 14 -24.94 1.31 68.49
N PRO A 15 -23.73 1.66 68.01
CA PRO A 15 -22.56 0.81 68.16
C PRO A 15 -21.92 0.98 69.54
N ALA A 16 -21.56 -0.15 70.16
CA ALA A 16 -20.79 -0.21 71.40
C ALA A 16 -19.37 0.36 71.21
N PRO A 17 -18.84 1.15 72.17
CA PRO A 17 -17.45 1.58 72.16
C PRO A 17 -16.58 0.55 72.88
N GLY A 18 -15.37 0.29 72.35
CA GLY A 18 -14.32 -0.40 73.11
C GLY A 18 -13.74 -1.63 72.42
N ARG A 19 -12.85 -1.40 71.45
CA ARG A 19 -11.70 -2.29 71.20
C ARG A 19 -10.49 -1.43 70.86
N GLU A 20 -9.56 -1.38 71.81
CA GLU A 20 -8.22 -0.86 71.60
C GLU A 20 -7.51 -1.64 70.48
N PRO A 21 -6.79 -0.96 69.57
CA PRO A 21 -5.95 -1.64 68.59
C PRO A 21 -4.65 -2.10 69.25
N LEU A 22 -4.39 -3.41 69.17
CA LEU A 22 -3.09 -4.04 69.46
C LEU A 22 -1.95 -3.34 68.69
N PRO A 23 -0.76 -3.18 69.29
CA PRO A 23 0.38 -2.55 68.62
C PRO A 23 0.84 -3.44 67.47
N ARG A 24 0.97 -2.84 66.28
CA ARG A 24 1.60 -3.49 65.12
C ARG A 24 3.06 -3.76 65.41
N ASP A 25 3.41 -5.03 65.29
CA ASP A 25 4.75 -5.55 65.39
C ASP A 25 5.76 -4.85 64.47
N ARG A 26 6.98 -4.82 64.99
CA ARG A 26 8.19 -4.18 64.48
C ARG A 26 8.50 -4.57 63.04
N LYS A 27 8.84 -3.55 62.24
CA LYS A 27 9.59 -3.68 60.99
C LYS A 27 10.86 -4.51 61.22
N ALA A 28 10.95 -5.67 60.59
CA ALA A 28 12.22 -6.37 60.43
C ALA A 28 13.16 -5.52 59.54
N PRO A 29 14.46 -5.39 59.88
CA PRO A 29 15.41 -4.67 59.05
C PRO A 29 15.65 -5.43 57.74
N HIS A 30 15.54 -4.72 56.61
CA HIS A 30 15.95 -5.24 55.30
C HIS A 30 17.47 -5.54 55.32
N PRO A 31 17.92 -6.69 54.80
CA PRO A 31 19.34 -6.94 54.63
C PRO A 31 19.93 -5.99 53.57
N PRO A 32 21.10 -5.36 53.82
CA PRO A 32 21.84 -4.65 52.79
C PRO A 32 22.58 -5.69 51.93
N GLY A 33 21.88 -6.23 50.94
CA GLY A 33 22.39 -7.26 50.04
C GLY A 33 22.53 -6.74 48.61
N THR A 34 23.73 -6.24 48.30
CA THR A 34 24.46 -6.45 47.03
C THR A 34 23.63 -6.68 45.77
N GLY A 35 23.41 -5.60 45.03
CA GLY A 35 22.80 -5.65 43.70
C GLY A 35 23.07 -4.38 42.90
N THR A 36 24.30 -3.87 42.93
CA THR A 36 24.83 -2.86 41.99
C THR A 36 25.03 -3.48 40.59
N GLY A 37 24.03 -4.19 40.09
CA GLY A 37 23.87 -4.42 38.67
C GLY A 37 23.16 -3.18 38.14
N THR A 38 23.92 -2.28 37.51
CA THR A 38 23.44 -1.12 36.78
C THR A 38 22.24 -1.49 35.93
N ARG A 39 21.02 -1.24 36.43
CA ARG A 39 19.82 -1.26 35.59
C ARG A 39 19.97 -0.05 34.68
N PHE A 40 20.54 -0.28 33.50
CA PHE A 40 20.77 0.71 32.45
C PHE A 40 19.50 1.49 32.06
N LEU A 41 18.31 1.01 32.44
CA LEU A 41 17.02 1.65 32.16
C LEU A 41 16.21 1.81 33.46
N THR A 42 15.53 2.95 33.59
CA THR A 42 14.60 3.19 34.71
C THR A 42 13.41 2.21 34.65
N PRO A 43 12.78 1.85 35.78
CA PRO A 43 11.64 0.94 35.80
C PRO A 43 10.45 1.38 34.94
N SER A 44 10.27 2.70 34.78
CA SER A 44 9.25 3.27 33.89
C SER A 44 9.56 2.96 32.42
N LEU A 45 10.79 3.21 31.99
CA LEU A 45 11.22 2.97 30.61
C LEU A 45 11.18 1.47 30.26
N ALA A 46 11.60 0.60 31.18
CA ALA A 46 11.54 -0.85 30.99
C ALA A 46 10.11 -1.37 30.75
N ARG A 47 9.09 -0.71 31.32
CA ARG A 47 7.67 -1.07 31.13
C ARG A 47 7.17 -0.70 29.73
N HIS A 48 7.65 0.41 29.17
CA HIS A 48 7.22 0.93 27.88
C HIS A 48 8.09 0.48 26.70
N LEU A 49 9.25 -0.13 26.96
CA LEU A 49 10.17 -0.60 25.94
C LEU A 49 9.52 -1.49 24.86
N PRO A 50 8.66 -2.49 25.19
CA PRO A 50 7.99 -3.29 24.16
C PRO A 50 7.08 -2.46 23.25
N ASP A 51 6.43 -1.43 23.79
CA ASP A 51 5.56 -0.55 23.00
C ASP A 51 6.39 0.34 22.06
N LEU A 52 7.51 0.88 22.54
CA LEU A 52 8.43 1.69 21.72
C LEU A 52 9.06 0.86 20.60
N VAL A 53 9.52 -0.36 20.91
CA VAL A 53 10.09 -1.28 19.91
C VAL A 53 9.03 -1.71 18.90
N LEU A 54 7.80 -1.99 19.34
CA LEU A 54 6.70 -2.31 18.42
C LEU A 54 6.35 -1.12 17.51
N LEU A 55 6.28 0.09 18.04
CA LEU A 55 6.01 1.29 17.23
C LEU A 55 7.13 1.55 16.21
N ALA A 56 8.39 1.40 16.61
CA ALA A 56 9.53 1.49 15.70
C ALA A 56 9.47 0.39 14.62
N PHE A 57 9.14 -0.84 15.00
CA PHE A 57 8.98 -1.96 14.07
C PHE A 57 7.91 -1.65 13.02
N VAL A 58 6.73 -1.19 13.46
CA VAL A 58 5.62 -0.81 12.57
C VAL A 58 6.02 0.34 11.65
N ALA A 59 6.69 1.38 12.17
CA ALA A 59 7.14 2.51 11.37
C ALA A 59 8.12 2.09 10.25
N ILE A 60 9.10 1.23 10.57
CA ILE A 60 10.07 0.73 9.58
C ILE A 60 9.36 -0.15 8.54
N GLN A 61 8.44 -1.02 8.95
CA GLN A 61 7.68 -1.89 8.04
C GLN A 61 6.74 -1.11 7.11
N LEU A 62 6.22 0.03 7.56
CA LEU A 62 5.36 0.91 6.75
C LEU A 62 6.14 1.89 5.87
N LEU A 63 7.45 2.09 6.10
CA LEU A 63 8.28 3.00 5.31
C LEU A 63 8.21 2.78 3.78
N PRO A 64 8.20 1.54 3.25
CA PRO A 64 8.07 1.31 1.81
C PRO A 64 6.78 1.88 1.20
N PHE A 65 5.70 1.95 1.98
CA PHE A 65 4.40 2.45 1.53
C PHE A 65 4.37 3.97 1.31
N LEU A 66 5.40 4.71 1.72
CA LEU A 66 5.55 6.13 1.40
C LEU A 66 5.90 6.38 -0.08
N SER A 67 6.22 5.34 -0.84
CA SER A 67 6.54 5.44 -2.27
C SER A 67 5.43 4.84 -3.13
N ALA A 68 5.41 5.17 -4.43
CA ALA A 68 4.54 4.57 -5.43
C ALA A 68 3.04 4.82 -5.25
N PHE A 69 2.62 6.06 -5.48
CA PHE A 69 1.22 6.45 -5.71
C PHE A 69 0.97 6.54 -7.23
N HIS A 70 -0.26 6.87 -7.65
CA HIS A 70 -0.62 6.98 -9.08
C HIS A 70 -0.41 5.68 -9.88
N GLN A 71 -0.72 4.56 -9.22
CA GLN A 71 -0.43 3.21 -9.71
C GLN A 71 -1.58 2.57 -10.47
N THR A 72 -2.76 3.20 -10.47
CA THR A 72 -3.97 2.67 -11.12
C THR A 72 -4.51 3.67 -12.14
N ALA A 73 -5.21 3.15 -13.14
CA ALA A 73 -5.93 3.98 -14.12
C ALA A 73 -6.96 4.89 -13.44
N ASP A 74 -7.63 4.40 -12.38
CA ASP A 74 -8.61 5.17 -11.61
C ASP A 74 -7.95 6.35 -10.89
N ASP A 75 -6.80 6.14 -10.21
CA ASP A 75 -6.10 7.22 -9.51
C ASP A 75 -5.67 8.34 -10.49
N ASN A 76 -5.15 7.97 -11.66
CA ASN A 76 -4.73 8.92 -12.69
C ASN A 76 -5.91 9.67 -13.30
N PHE A 77 -7.02 8.97 -13.56
CA PHE A 77 -8.25 9.59 -14.07
C PHE A 77 -8.82 10.61 -13.08
N TRP A 78 -8.94 10.25 -11.79
CA TRP A 78 -9.48 11.16 -10.79
C TRP A 78 -8.55 12.33 -10.48
N GLN A 79 -7.24 12.13 -10.60
CA GLN A 79 -6.30 13.25 -10.58
C GLN A 79 -6.54 14.18 -11.77
N TYR A 80 -6.67 13.64 -13.00
CA TYR A 80 -7.00 14.44 -14.18
C TYR A 80 -8.26 15.26 -13.98
N VAL A 81 -9.37 14.64 -13.55
CA VAL A 81 -10.64 15.33 -13.26
C VAL A 81 -10.43 16.46 -12.25
N THR A 82 -9.69 16.19 -11.16
CA THR A 82 -9.37 17.20 -10.14
C THR A 82 -8.60 18.38 -10.74
N LEU A 83 -7.65 18.11 -11.64
CA LEU A 83 -6.81 19.14 -12.24
C LEU A 83 -7.58 19.98 -13.28
N THR A 84 -8.49 19.38 -14.04
CA THR A 84 -9.28 20.08 -15.07
C THR A 84 -10.45 20.87 -14.49
N GLU A 85 -11.08 20.37 -13.43
CA GLU A 85 -12.30 20.95 -12.86
C GLU A 85 -12.03 21.72 -11.56
N LEU A 86 -10.75 22.00 -11.27
CA LEU A 86 -10.34 22.72 -10.05
C LEU A 86 -11.04 24.07 -9.91
N ASP A 87 -11.27 24.73 -11.04
CA ASP A 87 -11.86 26.06 -11.12
C ASP A 87 -13.37 26.02 -11.44
N SER A 88 -13.98 24.84 -11.59
CA SER A 88 -15.38 24.65 -11.98
C SER A 88 -16.15 23.70 -11.04
N PRO A 89 -16.39 24.07 -9.76
CA PRO A 89 -17.00 23.18 -8.75
C PRO A 89 -18.40 22.70 -9.14
N TRP A 90 -19.14 23.47 -9.93
CA TRP A 90 -20.46 23.08 -10.44
C TRP A 90 -20.39 21.98 -11.51
N GLU A 91 -19.41 22.05 -12.41
CA GLU A 91 -19.20 21.01 -13.43
C GLU A 91 -18.74 19.72 -12.78
N LEU A 92 -17.84 19.81 -11.80
CA LEU A 92 -17.44 18.69 -10.97
C LEU A 92 -18.66 18.04 -10.31
N THR A 93 -19.50 18.81 -9.63
CA THR A 93 -20.72 18.30 -8.98
C THR A 93 -21.66 17.62 -9.99
N THR A 94 -21.80 18.19 -11.19
CA THR A 94 -22.62 17.62 -12.26
C THR A 94 -22.04 16.29 -12.76
N ARG A 95 -20.72 16.21 -12.96
CA ARG A 95 -20.04 14.97 -13.34
C ARG A 95 -20.19 13.90 -12.27
N LEU A 96 -19.95 14.25 -11.01
CA LEU A 96 -20.07 13.31 -9.89
C LEU A 96 -21.50 12.79 -9.76
N THR A 97 -22.50 13.64 -9.95
CA THR A 97 -23.92 13.23 -10.00
C THR A 97 -24.17 12.20 -11.09
N ARG A 98 -23.73 12.46 -12.32
CA ARG A 98 -23.90 11.50 -13.44
C ARG A 98 -23.21 10.18 -13.16
N ILE A 99 -22.01 10.19 -12.57
CA ILE A 99 -21.29 8.96 -12.22
C ILE A 99 -22.01 8.20 -11.09
N ALA A 100 -22.53 8.91 -10.08
CA ALA A 100 -23.29 8.29 -9.00
C ALA A 100 -24.57 7.62 -9.54
N GLU A 101 -25.28 8.30 -10.45
CA GLU A 101 -26.50 7.79 -11.09
C GLU A 101 -26.20 6.63 -12.04
N ASP A 102 -25.22 6.76 -12.94
CA ASP A 102 -24.84 5.70 -13.90
C ASP A 102 -24.34 4.43 -13.20
N GLN A 103 -23.60 4.60 -12.09
CA GLN A 103 -23.16 3.48 -11.28
C GLN A 103 -24.25 3.00 -10.32
N GLY A 104 -25.35 3.73 -10.11
CA GLY A 104 -26.36 3.42 -9.10
C GLY A 104 -25.79 3.37 -7.68
N ARG A 105 -24.90 4.32 -7.34
CA ARG A 105 -24.10 4.33 -6.11
C ARG A 105 -24.23 5.66 -5.38
N VAL A 106 -25.18 5.74 -4.45
CA VAL A 106 -25.38 6.92 -3.58
C VAL A 106 -24.14 7.25 -2.73
N GLY A 107 -23.31 6.26 -2.41
CA GLY A 107 -22.06 6.50 -1.69
C GLY A 107 -21.04 7.34 -2.45
N MET A 108 -21.16 7.44 -3.79
CA MET A 108 -20.24 8.26 -4.58
C MET A 108 -20.31 9.74 -4.19
N TYR A 109 -21.46 10.29 -3.82
CA TYR A 109 -21.55 11.70 -3.42
C TYR A 109 -20.63 12.04 -2.23
N PRO A 110 -20.71 11.34 -1.09
CA PRO A 110 -19.83 11.61 0.05
C PRO A 110 -18.42 11.01 -0.09
N ALA A 111 -18.20 9.97 -0.90
CA ALA A 111 -16.86 9.38 -1.10
C ALA A 111 -15.98 10.15 -2.09
N MET A 112 -16.57 10.75 -3.12
CA MET A 112 -15.80 11.38 -4.20
C MET A 112 -14.90 12.54 -3.73
N PRO A 113 -15.30 13.41 -2.78
CA PRO A 113 -14.37 14.35 -2.18
C PRO A 113 -13.12 13.69 -1.59
N LEU A 114 -13.25 12.50 -0.99
CA LEU A 114 -12.12 11.73 -0.47
C LEU A 114 -11.28 11.12 -1.59
N VAL A 115 -11.89 10.71 -2.71
CA VAL A 115 -11.17 10.23 -3.89
C VAL A 115 -10.30 11.35 -4.47
N LEU A 116 -10.90 12.50 -4.79
CA LEU A 116 -10.22 13.64 -5.39
C LEU A 116 -9.09 14.17 -4.49
N LEU A 117 -9.37 14.30 -3.18
CA LEU A 117 -8.34 14.66 -2.22
C LEU A 117 -7.26 13.58 -2.10
N GLY A 118 -7.67 12.31 -2.10
CA GLY A 118 -6.77 11.16 -1.99
C GLY A 118 -5.86 10.96 -3.19
N THR A 119 -6.25 11.42 -4.38
CA THR A 119 -5.38 11.44 -5.57
C THR A 119 -4.43 12.64 -5.60
N MET A 120 -4.74 13.73 -4.90
CA MET A 120 -3.89 14.93 -4.87
C MET A 120 -2.93 14.97 -3.68
N LEU A 121 -3.32 14.51 -2.48
CA LEU A 121 -2.46 14.54 -1.30
C LEU A 121 -1.09 13.85 -1.51
N PRO A 122 -1.01 12.69 -2.17
CA PRO A 122 0.28 12.01 -2.37
C PRO A 122 1.25 12.75 -3.29
N GLU A 123 0.87 13.85 -3.92
CA GLU A 123 1.80 14.74 -4.62
C GLU A 123 2.79 15.44 -3.65
N PHE A 124 2.41 15.54 -2.37
CA PHE A 124 3.17 16.20 -1.32
C PHE A 124 3.75 15.20 -0.32
N ALA A 125 4.96 15.47 0.17
CA ALA A 125 5.62 14.65 1.20
C ALA A 125 4.74 14.45 2.44
N TRP A 126 4.18 15.54 2.97
CA TRP A 126 3.32 15.50 4.16
C TRP A 126 2.03 14.72 3.91
N GLY A 127 1.50 14.74 2.69
CA GLY A 127 0.31 14.00 2.31
C GLY A 127 0.56 12.49 2.26
N ARG A 128 1.70 12.07 1.70
CA ARG A 128 2.16 10.65 1.76
C ARG A 128 2.30 10.17 3.21
N LEU A 129 2.92 10.98 4.07
CA LEU A 129 3.07 10.68 5.50
C LEU A 129 1.71 10.55 6.19
N LEU A 130 0.78 11.49 5.95
CA LEU A 130 -0.56 11.49 6.54
C LEU A 130 -1.32 10.22 6.15
N VAL A 131 -1.32 9.87 4.87
CA VAL A 131 -1.99 8.67 4.34
C VAL A 131 -1.46 7.40 5.02
N VAL A 132 -0.14 7.22 5.07
CA VAL A 132 0.47 6.03 5.68
C VAL A 132 0.25 6.00 7.20
N LEU A 133 0.24 7.17 7.87
CA LEU A 133 -0.08 7.29 9.29
C LEU A 133 -1.54 6.88 9.55
N CYS A 134 -2.49 7.41 8.79
CA CYS A 134 -3.90 7.03 8.89
C CYS A 134 -4.08 5.52 8.70
N PHE A 135 -3.37 4.94 7.74
CA PHE A 135 -3.40 3.50 7.51
C PHE A 135 -2.81 2.72 8.71
N GLY A 136 -1.67 3.13 9.26
CA GLY A 136 -1.11 2.53 10.48
C GLY A 136 -2.05 2.62 11.69
N LEU A 137 -2.76 3.75 11.84
CA LEU A 137 -3.79 3.93 12.87
C LEU A 137 -4.97 2.97 12.67
N THR A 138 -5.39 2.73 11.43
CA THR A 138 -6.42 1.73 11.11
C THR A 138 -6.00 0.34 11.59
N LEU A 139 -4.77 -0.09 11.32
CA LEU A 139 -4.25 -1.38 11.78
C LEU A 139 -4.30 -1.49 13.32
N LEU A 140 -3.84 -0.45 14.01
CA LEU A 140 -3.82 -0.38 15.48
C LEU A 140 -5.24 -0.40 16.05
N CYS A 141 -6.14 0.43 15.54
CA CYS A 141 -7.54 0.52 15.98
C CYS A 141 -8.28 -0.80 15.79
N PHE A 142 -8.06 -1.49 14.65
CA PHE A 142 -8.64 -2.80 14.38
C PHE A 142 -8.18 -3.84 15.41
N CYS A 143 -6.86 -3.96 15.62
CA CYS A 143 -6.29 -4.88 16.62
C CYS A 143 -6.77 -4.56 18.04
N HIS A 144 -6.88 -3.27 18.38
CA HIS A 144 -7.34 -2.82 19.69
C HIS A 144 -8.83 -3.10 19.92
N LEU A 145 -9.65 -2.99 18.87
CA LEU A 145 -11.08 -3.30 18.94
C LEU A 145 -11.29 -4.77 19.30
N PHE A 146 -10.58 -5.71 18.66
CA PHE A 146 -10.63 -7.12 19.03
C PHE A 146 -10.21 -7.36 20.48
N ALA A 147 -9.09 -6.77 20.90
CA ALA A 147 -8.61 -6.87 22.28
C ALA A 147 -9.66 -6.39 23.29
N ARG A 148 -10.33 -5.27 23.01
CA ARG A 148 -11.43 -4.72 23.83
C ARG A 148 -12.64 -5.65 23.86
N ARG A 149 -13.09 -6.13 22.70
CA ARG A 149 -14.30 -6.94 22.54
C ARG A 149 -14.18 -8.29 23.24
N PHE A 150 -13.04 -8.94 23.08
CA PHE A 150 -12.77 -10.25 23.68
C PHE A 150 -12.09 -10.18 25.05
N ARG A 151 -11.76 -8.97 25.54
CA ARG A 151 -11.06 -8.73 26.81
C ARG A 151 -9.73 -9.49 26.91
N LEU A 152 -8.99 -9.52 25.80
CA LEU A 152 -7.69 -10.18 25.66
C LEU A 152 -6.58 -9.15 25.49
N PRO A 153 -5.36 -9.39 26.00
CA PRO A 153 -4.19 -8.53 25.73
C PRO A 153 -3.63 -8.79 24.32
N LEU A 154 -4.48 -8.80 23.31
CA LEU A 154 -4.17 -9.24 21.94
C LEU A 154 -3.55 -8.12 21.09
N THR A 155 -3.82 -6.85 21.39
CA THR A 155 -3.46 -5.69 20.52
C THR A 155 -2.04 -5.77 19.97
N ARG A 156 -1.05 -6.01 20.85
CA ARG A 156 0.38 -5.99 20.49
C ARG A 156 0.77 -7.17 19.60
N ALA A 157 0.35 -8.38 19.97
CA ALA A 157 0.65 -9.58 19.21
C ALA A 157 -0.08 -9.59 17.86
N ALA A 158 -1.33 -9.15 17.83
CA ALA A 158 -2.07 -8.97 16.59
C ALA A 158 -1.41 -7.94 15.68
N LEU A 159 -1.08 -6.74 16.19
CA LEU A 159 -0.46 -5.69 15.38
C LEU A 159 0.88 -6.15 14.79
N LEU A 160 1.70 -6.85 15.59
CA LEU A 160 2.94 -7.47 15.11
C LEU A 160 2.63 -8.36 13.91
N LEU A 161 1.81 -9.40 14.09
CA LEU A 161 1.51 -10.39 13.05
C LEU A 161 0.83 -9.81 11.80
N THR A 162 -0.07 -8.83 11.98
CA THR A 162 -0.73 -8.13 10.87
C THR A 162 0.28 -7.39 10.02
N VAL A 163 1.24 -6.67 10.62
CA VAL A 163 2.26 -5.94 9.86
C VAL A 163 3.29 -6.88 9.22
N CYS A 164 3.65 -7.98 9.89
CA CYS A 164 4.60 -8.95 9.34
C CYS A 164 4.08 -9.70 8.12
N THR A 165 2.77 -9.75 7.93
CA THR A 165 2.12 -10.42 6.80
C THR A 165 1.59 -9.43 5.77
N LEU A 166 1.90 -8.14 5.89
CA LEU A 166 1.34 -7.09 5.06
C LEU A 166 2.16 -6.86 3.77
N PRO A 167 1.67 -7.30 2.59
CA PRO A 167 2.35 -7.05 1.33
C PRO A 167 2.16 -5.61 0.88
N MET A 168 3.16 -5.04 0.22
CA MET A 168 3.01 -3.90 -0.66
C MET A 168 2.69 -4.40 -2.06
N ALA A 169 1.43 -4.29 -2.46
CA ALA A 169 0.96 -4.46 -3.83
C ALA A 169 0.20 -3.18 -4.18
N ALA A 170 0.90 -2.17 -4.70
CA ALA A 170 0.31 -0.84 -4.82
C ALA A 170 -0.62 -0.67 -6.04
N HIS A 171 -0.82 -1.73 -6.84
CA HIS A 171 -1.99 -1.83 -7.71
C HIS A 171 -3.07 -2.49 -6.86
N HIS A 172 -4.13 -1.74 -6.57
CA HIS A 172 -5.35 -2.18 -5.88
C HIS A 172 -5.38 -2.27 -4.35
N LEU A 173 -4.26 -2.18 -3.62
CA LEU A 173 -4.29 -2.18 -2.16
C LEU A 173 -4.03 -0.80 -1.54
N PRO A 174 -4.80 -0.40 -0.51
CA PRO A 174 -4.43 0.74 0.32
C PRO A 174 -3.15 0.40 1.11
N PRO A 175 -2.38 1.43 1.51
CA PRO A 175 -2.67 2.87 1.38
C PRO A 175 -2.33 3.49 0.01
N ASN A 176 -1.65 2.79 -0.89
CA ASN A 176 -1.13 3.40 -2.12
C ASN A 176 -2.19 3.58 -3.20
N ALA A 177 -3.13 2.63 -3.32
CA ALA A 177 -4.32 2.77 -4.14
C ALA A 177 -5.49 3.28 -3.29
N TYR A 178 -6.32 4.14 -3.86
CA TYR A 178 -7.50 4.72 -3.20
C TYR A 178 -7.23 5.27 -1.78
N PRO A 179 -6.23 6.16 -1.60
CA PRO A 179 -5.57 6.37 -0.29
C PRO A 179 -6.50 6.80 0.84
N LEU A 180 -7.40 7.75 0.59
CA LEU A 180 -8.36 8.25 1.59
C LEU A 180 -9.72 7.59 1.47
N MET A 181 -10.14 7.24 0.25
CA MET A 181 -11.46 6.66 -0.02
C MET A 181 -11.71 5.44 0.86
N LEU A 182 -10.70 4.62 1.14
CA LEU A 182 -10.86 3.42 1.97
C LEU A 182 -10.39 3.62 3.41
N THR A 183 -9.26 4.30 3.58
CA THR A 183 -8.60 4.40 4.89
C THR A 183 -9.44 5.21 5.89
N LEU A 184 -10.06 6.31 5.45
CA LEU A 184 -10.81 7.20 6.35
C LEU A 184 -12.17 6.62 6.78
N PRO A 185 -13.00 6.06 5.88
CA PRO A 185 -14.24 5.42 6.30
C PRO A 185 -14.00 4.26 7.27
N LEU A 186 -13.02 3.39 7.00
CA LEU A 186 -12.69 2.28 7.89
C LEU A 186 -12.18 2.79 9.25
N LEU A 187 -11.33 3.81 9.29
CA LEU A 187 -10.86 4.42 10.54
C LEU A 187 -12.02 5.01 11.34
N ALA A 188 -12.96 5.69 10.68
CA ALA A 188 -14.16 6.23 11.30
C ALA A 188 -15.05 5.11 11.87
N LEU A 189 -15.29 4.04 11.10
CA LEU A 189 -16.03 2.86 11.55
C LEU A 189 -15.38 2.24 12.79
N LEU A 190 -14.05 2.08 12.79
CA LEU A 190 -13.32 1.54 13.93
C LEU A 190 -13.42 2.43 15.17
N ALA A 191 -13.30 3.75 15.01
CA ALA A 191 -13.47 4.71 16.10
C ALA A 191 -14.88 4.65 16.71
N ILE A 192 -15.91 4.59 15.86
CA ILE A 192 -17.31 4.44 16.29
C ILE A 192 -17.50 3.12 17.03
N HIS A 193 -16.98 2.00 16.52
CA HIS A 193 -17.12 0.69 17.16
C HIS A 193 -16.35 0.56 18.48
N LEU A 194 -15.21 1.25 18.62
CA LEU A 194 -14.49 1.38 19.89
C LEU A 194 -15.29 2.15 20.94
N ARG A 195 -16.05 3.19 20.51
CA ARG A 195 -16.99 3.92 21.37
C ARG A 195 -18.20 3.06 21.73
N LEU A 196 -18.79 2.36 20.76
CA LEU A 196 -19.93 1.45 20.98
C LEU A 196 -19.58 0.26 21.87
N ALA A 197 -18.32 -0.17 21.91
CA ALA A 197 -17.87 -1.18 22.89
C ALA A 197 -18.09 -0.75 24.36
N ARG A 198 -18.39 0.53 24.62
CA ARG A 198 -18.75 1.10 25.92
C ARG A 198 -20.19 1.62 25.95
N VAL A 199 -21.09 1.15 25.09
CA VAL A 199 -22.46 1.70 24.93
C VAL A 199 -23.25 1.79 26.24
N ALA A 200 -23.03 0.85 27.17
CA ALA A 200 -23.70 0.86 28.48
C ALA A 200 -23.32 2.09 29.35
N GLN A 201 -22.19 2.72 29.07
CA GLN A 201 -21.70 3.92 29.75
C GLN A 201 -22.09 5.20 28.98
N LEU A 202 -22.67 5.08 27.78
CA LEU A 202 -23.06 6.22 26.97
C LEU A 202 -24.44 6.74 27.41
N SER A 203 -24.53 8.07 27.57
CA SER A 203 -25.81 8.78 27.62
C SER A 203 -26.64 8.52 26.36
N ALA A 204 -27.95 8.74 26.41
CA ALA A 204 -28.81 8.58 25.24
C ALA A 204 -28.35 9.47 24.05
N PRO A 205 -28.01 10.76 24.23
CA PRO A 205 -27.49 11.58 23.13
C PRO A 205 -26.17 11.06 22.56
N ALA A 206 -25.25 10.59 23.42
CA ALA A 206 -23.98 10.03 22.97
C ALA A 206 -24.14 8.73 22.19
N ALA A 207 -25.16 7.94 22.51
CA ALA A 207 -25.50 6.72 21.79
C ALA A 207 -26.19 7.01 20.44
N LEU A 208 -27.10 7.99 20.41
CA LEU A 208 -27.73 8.47 19.18
C LEU A 208 -26.68 9.04 18.22
N ALA A 209 -25.77 9.88 18.71
CA ALA A 209 -24.66 10.41 17.92
C ALA A 209 -23.75 9.31 17.35
N ALA A 210 -23.51 8.23 18.11
CA ALA A 210 -22.75 7.08 17.61
C ALA A 210 -23.53 6.32 16.52
N GLY A 211 -24.85 6.19 16.64
CA GLY A 211 -25.70 5.59 15.61
C GLY A 211 -25.77 6.43 14.33
N LEU A 212 -25.94 7.75 14.44
CA LEU A 212 -25.89 8.67 13.32
C LEU A 212 -24.51 8.69 12.65
N GLY A 213 -23.45 8.67 13.44
CA GLY A 213 -22.08 8.55 12.92
C GLY A 213 -21.85 7.23 12.19
N LEU A 214 -22.41 6.11 12.69
CA LEU A 214 -22.34 4.82 12.01
C LEU A 214 -23.09 4.87 10.68
N PHE A 215 -24.31 5.39 10.65
CA PHE A 215 -25.08 5.59 9.43
C PHE A 215 -24.30 6.44 8.41
N ALA A 216 -23.77 7.59 8.82
CA ALA A 216 -22.99 8.45 7.95
C ALA A 216 -21.73 7.75 7.40
N ALA A 217 -21.02 7.00 8.24
CA ALA A 217 -19.83 6.25 7.82
C ALA A 217 -20.17 5.14 6.81
N THR A 218 -21.27 4.40 7.00
CA THR A 218 -21.71 3.36 6.07
C THR A 218 -22.37 3.91 4.80
N MET A 219 -22.78 5.18 4.82
CA MET A 219 -23.22 5.90 3.62
C MET A 219 -22.06 6.32 2.72
N LEU A 220 -20.82 6.36 3.21
CA LEU A 220 -19.66 6.76 2.39
C LEU A 220 -19.45 5.81 1.22
N LEU A 221 -19.45 4.50 1.47
CA LEU A 221 -19.19 3.48 0.45
C LEU A 221 -19.99 2.22 0.76
N GLU A 222 -20.32 1.45 -0.27
CA GLU A 222 -20.90 0.11 -0.12
C GLU A 222 -19.96 -0.81 0.66
N TYR A 223 -18.64 -0.64 0.46
CA TYR A 223 -17.63 -1.33 1.25
C TYR A 223 -17.71 -0.96 2.74
N ALA A 224 -17.96 0.31 3.06
CA ALA A 224 -18.12 0.74 4.44
C ALA A 224 -19.38 0.12 5.08
N LEU A 225 -20.45 -0.10 4.32
CA LEU A 225 -21.63 -0.84 4.78
C LEU A 225 -21.28 -2.30 5.10
N LEU A 226 -20.55 -2.99 4.23
CA LEU A 226 -20.11 -4.38 4.47
C LEU A 226 -19.16 -4.48 5.68
N GLU A 227 -18.22 -3.55 5.80
CA GLU A 227 -17.33 -3.43 6.96
C GLU A 227 -18.12 -3.18 8.25
N GLY A 228 -19.09 -2.26 8.22
CA GLY A 228 -19.98 -1.98 9.34
C GLY A 228 -20.77 -3.22 9.77
N LEU A 229 -21.28 -3.99 8.82
CA LEU A 229 -21.95 -5.27 9.09
C LEU A 229 -20.99 -6.29 9.71
N GLY A 230 -19.76 -6.40 9.21
CA GLY A 230 -18.73 -7.27 9.79
C GLY A 230 -18.37 -6.89 11.23
N LEU A 231 -18.29 -5.59 11.53
CA LEU A 231 -17.94 -5.08 12.86
C LEU A 231 -19.11 -5.28 13.83
N ALA A 232 -20.34 -5.21 13.33
CA ALA A 232 -21.54 -5.55 14.10
C ALA A 232 -21.59 -7.06 14.40
N LEU A 233 -21.30 -7.92 13.43
CA LEU A 233 -21.22 -9.36 13.63
C LEU A 233 -20.12 -9.73 14.65
N LEU A 234 -18.97 -9.07 14.58
CA LEU A 234 -17.91 -9.19 15.58
C LEU A 234 -18.42 -8.85 17.00
N ALA A 235 -19.21 -7.78 17.14
CA ALA A 235 -19.82 -7.40 18.42
C ALA A 235 -20.80 -8.45 18.94
N LEU A 236 -21.57 -9.10 18.07
CA LEU A 236 -22.47 -10.20 18.41
C LEU A 236 -21.72 -11.44 18.92
N ILE A 237 -20.64 -11.83 18.24
CA ILE A 237 -19.81 -12.98 18.61
C ILE A 237 -19.10 -12.74 19.96
N ALA A 238 -18.61 -11.52 20.18
CA ALA A 238 -17.86 -11.16 21.38
C ALA A 238 -18.74 -11.00 22.63
N SER A 239 -19.96 -10.48 22.51
CA SER A 239 -20.80 -10.10 23.65
C SER A 239 -21.75 -11.22 24.12
N ARG A 240 -21.75 -11.52 25.42
CA ARG A 240 -22.78 -12.37 26.10
C ARG A 240 -23.79 -11.56 26.92
N ALA A 241 -23.40 -10.39 27.43
CA ALA A 241 -24.25 -9.55 28.27
C ALA A 241 -24.38 -8.16 27.63
N ARG A 242 -25.61 -7.63 27.57
CA ARG A 242 -25.97 -6.28 27.08
C ARG A 242 -26.06 -6.11 25.56
N ARG A 243 -26.55 -7.14 24.87
CA ARG A 243 -26.77 -7.17 23.42
C ARG A 243 -27.82 -6.16 22.92
N SER A 244 -28.93 -5.97 23.64
CA SER A 244 -30.11 -5.28 23.07
C SER A 244 -29.83 -3.85 22.61
N ARG A 245 -29.31 -2.98 23.49
CA ARG A 245 -29.08 -1.57 23.14
C ARG A 245 -28.05 -1.39 22.03
N GLU A 246 -26.97 -2.16 22.06
CA GLU A 246 -25.95 -2.11 21.02
C GLU A 246 -26.50 -2.57 19.67
N MET A 247 -27.20 -3.72 19.66
CA MET A 247 -27.82 -4.27 18.46
C MET A 247 -28.86 -3.33 17.87
N TRP A 248 -29.66 -2.64 18.70
CA TRP A 248 -30.63 -1.66 18.22
C TRP A 248 -29.95 -0.49 17.52
N ILE A 249 -28.89 0.07 18.10
CA ILE A 249 -28.17 1.21 17.51
C ILE A 249 -27.49 0.80 16.20
N GLN A 250 -26.77 -0.31 16.20
CA GLN A 250 -26.08 -0.80 15.00
C GLN A 250 -27.07 -1.25 13.93
N GLY A 251 -28.06 -2.04 14.31
CA GLY A 251 -29.10 -2.55 13.42
C GLY A 251 -29.90 -1.42 12.77
N ALA A 252 -30.34 -0.42 13.54
CA ALA A 252 -31.07 0.72 12.98
C ALA A 252 -30.21 1.52 11.98
N ALA A 253 -28.94 1.79 12.30
CA ALA A 253 -28.03 2.52 11.41
C ALA A 253 -27.74 1.73 10.12
N LEU A 254 -27.43 0.44 10.24
CA LEU A 254 -27.12 -0.43 9.09
C LEU A 254 -28.34 -0.66 8.20
N LEU A 255 -29.53 -0.89 8.78
CA LEU A 255 -30.77 -1.04 8.02
C LEU A 255 -31.14 0.25 7.30
N ALA A 256 -31.01 1.40 7.96
CA ALA A 256 -31.25 2.69 7.31
C ALA A 256 -30.28 2.92 6.15
N SER A 257 -28.98 2.66 6.33
CA SER A 257 -27.99 2.81 5.27
C SER A 257 -28.25 1.84 4.11
N ALA A 258 -28.55 0.57 4.40
CA ALA A 258 -28.92 -0.41 3.39
C ALA A 258 -30.18 0.02 2.61
N ALA A 259 -31.22 0.51 3.29
CA ALA A 259 -32.45 0.98 2.66
C ALA A 259 -32.18 2.13 1.67
N VAL A 260 -31.29 3.06 2.01
CA VAL A 260 -30.90 4.15 1.11
C VAL A 260 -30.09 3.63 -0.07
N HIS A 261 -29.07 2.78 0.15
CA HIS A 261 -28.27 2.18 -0.94
C HIS A 261 -29.15 1.38 -1.92
N PHE A 262 -30.02 0.50 -1.40
CA PHE A 262 -30.94 -0.27 -2.24
C PHE A 262 -31.99 0.61 -2.92
N GLY A 263 -32.60 1.54 -2.19
CA GLY A 263 -33.59 2.46 -2.75
C GLY A 263 -33.03 3.29 -3.90
N TYR A 264 -31.82 3.83 -3.73
CA TYR A 264 -31.14 4.57 -4.79
C TYR A 264 -30.84 3.68 -6.00
N ARG A 265 -30.37 2.44 -5.77
CA ARG A 265 -30.10 1.47 -6.84
C ARG A 265 -31.35 1.05 -7.62
N MET A 266 -32.52 1.06 -6.99
CA MET A 266 -33.79 0.79 -7.66
C MET A 266 -34.23 1.94 -8.56
N VAL A 267 -33.93 3.19 -8.18
CA VAL A 267 -34.20 4.38 -8.99
C VAL A 267 -33.18 4.51 -10.12
N PHE A 268 -31.92 4.21 -9.83
CA PHE A 268 -30.79 4.29 -10.76
C PHE A 268 -30.10 2.92 -10.87
N PRO A 269 -30.58 2.03 -11.76
CA PRO A 269 -29.92 0.76 -12.03
C PRO A 269 -28.52 0.99 -12.59
N SER A 270 -27.57 0.16 -12.16
CA SER A 270 -26.17 0.36 -12.55
C SER A 270 -25.77 -0.41 -13.78
N HIS A 271 -24.92 0.24 -14.55
CA HIS A 271 -24.22 -0.35 -15.68
C HIS A 271 -22.75 -0.66 -15.34
N TYR A 272 -22.31 -0.38 -14.11
CA TYR A 272 -20.93 -0.59 -13.70
C TYR A 272 -20.64 -2.06 -13.39
N PRO A 273 -19.74 -2.73 -14.14
CA PRO A 273 -19.45 -4.16 -13.98
C PRO A 273 -18.95 -4.55 -12.60
N GLY A 274 -18.37 -3.60 -11.85
CA GLY A 274 -17.94 -3.82 -10.46
C GLY A 274 -19.08 -4.00 -9.45
N THR A 275 -20.34 -3.87 -9.87
CA THR A 275 -21.52 -4.09 -9.03
C THR A 275 -22.51 -5.10 -9.61
N ILE A 276 -22.16 -5.75 -10.73
CA ILE A 276 -23.00 -6.75 -11.38
C ILE A 276 -22.57 -8.13 -10.86
N ALA A 277 -23.50 -8.81 -10.20
CA ALA A 277 -23.30 -10.16 -9.71
C ALA A 277 -23.43 -11.18 -10.85
N GLU A 278 -22.54 -12.18 -10.86
CA GLU A 278 -22.53 -13.31 -11.78
C GLU A 278 -22.94 -14.59 -11.03
N ALA A 279 -23.78 -15.41 -11.65
CA ALA A 279 -24.17 -16.70 -11.09
C ALA A 279 -23.04 -17.72 -11.31
N LEU A 280 -22.33 -18.07 -10.24
CA LEU A 280 -21.25 -19.05 -10.28
C LEU A 280 -21.58 -20.32 -9.49
N PRO A 281 -20.95 -21.47 -9.85
CA PRO A 281 -20.94 -22.64 -9.00
C PRO A 281 -20.37 -22.31 -7.61
N LEU A 282 -20.93 -22.93 -6.57
CA LEU A 282 -20.48 -22.72 -5.18
C LEU A 282 -18.98 -23.00 -5.00
N ALA A 283 -18.43 -24.00 -5.71
CA ALA A 283 -17.01 -24.34 -5.66
C ALA A 283 -16.12 -23.18 -6.13
N ASP A 284 -16.52 -22.47 -7.18
CA ASP A 284 -15.75 -21.33 -7.71
C ASP A 284 -15.82 -20.14 -6.76
N ILE A 285 -17.00 -19.88 -6.18
CA ILE A 285 -17.18 -18.85 -5.16
C ILE A 285 -16.26 -19.11 -3.95
N LEU A 286 -16.24 -20.34 -3.44
CA LEU A 286 -15.37 -20.72 -2.31
C LEU A 286 -13.89 -20.60 -2.67
N ARG A 287 -13.49 -21.01 -3.87
CA ARG A 287 -12.12 -20.87 -4.37
C ARG A 287 -11.72 -19.40 -4.46
N LEU A 288 -12.55 -18.55 -5.06
CA LEU A 288 -12.27 -17.13 -5.23
C LEU A 288 -12.18 -16.41 -3.88
N GLN A 289 -13.07 -16.69 -2.94
CA GLN A 289 -12.99 -16.14 -1.59
C GLN A 289 -11.69 -16.51 -0.89
N PHE A 290 -11.27 -17.78 -1.00
CA PHE A 290 -9.99 -18.23 -0.45
C PHE A 290 -8.83 -17.46 -1.08
N LEU A 291 -8.83 -17.31 -2.42
CA LEU A 291 -7.79 -16.58 -3.14
C LEU A 291 -7.74 -15.11 -2.71
N HIS A 292 -8.86 -14.38 -2.71
CA HIS A 292 -8.91 -12.98 -2.25
C HIS A 292 -8.45 -12.86 -0.79
N THR A 293 -8.85 -13.80 0.08
CA THR A 293 -8.45 -13.80 1.50
C THR A 293 -6.93 -13.93 1.65
N VAL A 294 -6.31 -14.90 0.95
CA VAL A 294 -4.87 -15.17 1.07
C VAL A 294 -4.02 -14.14 0.33
N ASN A 295 -4.48 -13.61 -0.81
CA ASN A 295 -3.78 -12.56 -1.58
C ASN A 295 -3.70 -11.21 -0.85
N GLY A 296 -4.45 -11.03 0.24
CA GLY A 296 -4.29 -9.91 1.15
C GLY A 296 -3.00 -9.96 1.98
N THR A 297 -2.34 -11.12 2.05
CA THR A 297 -1.14 -11.39 2.84
C THR A 297 0.09 -11.51 1.95
N VAL A 298 1.28 -11.50 2.54
CA VAL A 298 2.55 -11.58 1.81
C VAL A 298 2.78 -12.93 1.13
N PHE A 299 2.10 -14.01 1.56
CA PHE A 299 2.45 -15.38 1.14
C PHE A 299 2.35 -15.62 -0.38
N PRO A 300 1.32 -15.12 -1.12
CA PRO A 300 1.27 -15.27 -2.57
C PRO A 300 2.26 -14.37 -3.32
N HIS A 301 2.73 -13.31 -2.67
CA HIS A 301 3.58 -12.28 -3.29
C HIS A 301 5.07 -12.47 -2.98
N LEU A 302 5.38 -13.32 -2.00
CA LEU A 302 6.72 -13.46 -1.44
C LEU A 302 7.71 -13.91 -2.52
N THR A 303 8.42 -12.92 -3.03
CA THR A 303 9.62 -13.09 -3.84
C THR A 303 10.76 -12.58 -2.98
N ILE A 304 11.84 -13.36 -2.86
CA ILE A 304 13.05 -12.95 -2.16
C ILE A 304 14.06 -12.52 -3.22
N PRO A 305 13.97 -11.29 -3.76
CA PRO A 305 15.02 -10.79 -4.61
C PRO A 305 16.30 -10.67 -3.78
N PHE A 306 17.45 -10.71 -4.45
CA PHE A 306 18.71 -10.34 -3.79
C PHE A 306 18.56 -8.94 -3.18
N PRO A 307 18.70 -8.80 -1.85
CA PRO A 307 18.46 -7.54 -1.19
C PRO A 307 19.49 -6.52 -1.66
N ALA A 308 19.06 -5.28 -1.82
CA ALA A 308 19.97 -4.18 -2.02
C ALA A 308 20.81 -4.00 -0.74
N PRO A 309 22.13 -3.67 -0.82
CA PRO A 309 22.99 -3.56 0.36
C PRO A 309 22.44 -2.67 1.49
N GLU A 310 21.76 -1.58 1.16
CA GLU A 310 21.12 -0.64 2.09
C GLU A 310 19.89 -1.20 2.79
N ASP A 311 19.26 -2.25 2.25
CA ASP A 311 18.12 -2.91 2.89
C ASP A 311 18.55 -4.01 3.87
N ILE A 312 19.82 -4.47 3.80
CA ILE A 312 20.32 -5.58 4.62
C ILE A 312 20.29 -5.21 6.11
N ALA A 313 20.84 -4.04 6.48
CA ALA A 313 20.89 -3.62 7.88
C ALA A 313 19.47 -3.43 8.49
N PRO A 314 18.53 -2.71 7.84
CA PRO A 314 17.14 -2.66 8.29
C PRO A 314 16.48 -4.04 8.39
N ALA A 315 16.73 -4.94 7.44
CA ALA A 315 16.16 -6.29 7.45
C ALA A 315 16.68 -7.14 8.63
N ILE A 316 17.96 -7.05 8.97
CA ILE A 316 18.55 -7.70 10.15
C ILE A 316 17.98 -7.09 11.44
N LEU A 317 17.86 -5.77 11.50
CA LEU A 317 17.27 -5.07 12.64
C LEU A 317 15.82 -5.52 12.88
N LEU A 318 15.01 -5.57 11.82
CA LEU A 318 13.63 -6.04 11.88
C LEU A 318 13.53 -7.50 12.34
N LEU A 319 14.41 -8.37 11.85
CA LEU A 319 14.50 -9.77 12.31
C LEU A 319 14.73 -9.83 13.82
N ALA A 320 15.69 -9.07 14.35
CA ALA A 320 16.01 -9.05 15.77
C ALA A 320 14.87 -8.45 16.61
N MET A 321 14.30 -7.33 16.17
CA MET A 321 13.18 -6.66 16.85
C MET A 321 11.95 -7.58 16.92
N GLU A 322 11.58 -8.21 15.81
CA GLU A 322 10.43 -9.09 15.74
C GLU A 322 10.64 -10.37 16.54
N ALA A 323 11.80 -11.02 16.42
CA ALA A 323 12.09 -12.21 17.22
C ALA A 323 12.01 -11.89 18.74
N TRP A 324 12.54 -10.74 19.16
CA TRP A 324 12.45 -10.28 20.54
C TRP A 324 11.01 -9.96 20.96
N LEU A 325 10.24 -9.28 20.10
CA LEU A 325 8.83 -8.95 20.35
C LEU A 325 8.00 -10.23 20.46
N ALA A 326 8.13 -11.16 19.51
CA ALA A 326 7.42 -12.43 19.47
C ALA A 326 7.73 -13.30 20.71
N ALA A 327 9.00 -13.41 21.09
CA ALA A 327 9.42 -14.15 22.29
C ALA A 327 8.83 -13.59 23.60
N ARG A 328 8.42 -12.32 23.62
CA ARG A 328 7.80 -11.67 24.79
C ARG A 328 6.27 -11.65 24.73
N LEU A 329 5.71 -11.30 23.58
CA LEU A 329 4.29 -11.06 23.41
C LEU A 329 3.49 -12.37 23.29
N LEU A 330 4.01 -13.38 22.58
CA LEU A 330 3.27 -14.63 22.37
C LEU A 330 3.11 -15.45 23.65
N PRO A 331 4.13 -15.62 24.52
CA PRO A 331 3.92 -16.30 25.80
C PRO A 331 2.97 -15.55 26.72
N ALA A 332 3.03 -14.21 26.72
CA ALA A 332 2.13 -13.38 27.52
C ALA A 332 0.66 -13.50 27.06
N LEU A 333 0.42 -13.58 25.75
CA LEU A 333 -0.90 -13.87 25.19
C LEU A 333 -1.35 -15.29 25.55
N THR A 334 -0.47 -16.28 25.36
CA THR A 334 -0.70 -17.71 25.66
C THR A 334 -1.16 -17.92 27.10
N ALA A 335 -0.52 -17.24 28.06
CA ALA A 335 -0.85 -17.35 29.48
C ALA A 335 -2.25 -16.84 29.84
N ARG A 336 -2.86 -15.97 29.02
CA ARG A 336 -4.20 -15.42 29.24
C ARG A 336 -5.27 -15.98 28.30
N LEU A 337 -4.88 -16.86 27.38
CA LEU A 337 -5.76 -17.35 26.34
C LEU A 337 -6.48 -18.64 26.78
N ASP A 338 -7.78 -18.52 27.02
CA ASP A 338 -8.67 -19.67 27.15
C ASP A 338 -9.00 -20.31 25.79
N THR A 339 -9.19 -21.62 25.73
CA THR A 339 -9.43 -22.34 24.46
C THR A 339 -10.77 -21.98 23.84
N GLY A 340 -11.83 -21.90 24.64
CA GLY A 340 -13.17 -21.54 24.15
C GLY A 340 -13.23 -20.08 23.71
N LEU A 341 -12.46 -19.21 24.35
CA LEU A 341 -12.25 -17.84 23.89
C LEU A 341 -11.45 -17.77 22.58
N ALA A 342 -10.38 -18.55 22.44
CA ALA A 342 -9.59 -18.62 21.21
C ALA A 342 -10.43 -19.05 20.00
N VAL A 343 -11.25 -20.09 20.14
CA VAL A 343 -12.16 -20.55 19.09
C VAL A 343 -13.12 -19.44 18.66
N ARG A 344 -13.70 -18.69 19.60
CA ARG A 344 -14.59 -17.57 19.28
C ARG A 344 -13.87 -16.45 18.52
N VAL A 345 -12.63 -16.13 18.90
CA VAL A 345 -11.84 -15.12 18.18
C VAL A 345 -11.53 -15.60 16.75
N LEU A 346 -11.14 -16.87 16.58
CA LEU A 346 -10.85 -17.45 15.27
C LEU A 346 -12.10 -17.46 14.37
N LEU A 347 -13.26 -17.88 14.90
CA LEU A 347 -14.53 -17.82 14.18
C LEU A 347 -14.90 -16.39 13.78
N ALA A 348 -14.66 -15.41 14.64
CA ALA A 348 -14.89 -14.01 14.30
C ALA A 348 -13.94 -13.50 13.20
N CYS A 349 -12.68 -13.94 13.20
CA CYS A 349 -11.74 -13.60 12.13
C CYS A 349 -12.14 -14.23 10.80
N LEU A 350 -12.53 -15.51 10.81
CA LEU A 350 -13.03 -16.21 9.62
C LEU A 350 -14.30 -15.56 9.08
N ALA A 351 -15.27 -15.26 9.94
CA ALA A 351 -16.50 -14.58 9.54
C ALA A 351 -16.22 -13.19 8.94
N TRP A 352 -15.27 -12.44 9.50
CA TRP A 352 -14.84 -11.16 8.96
C TRP A 352 -14.21 -11.28 7.56
N ALA A 353 -13.21 -12.14 7.40
CA ALA A 353 -12.55 -12.36 6.11
C ALA A 353 -13.54 -12.85 5.05
N TRP A 354 -14.42 -13.77 5.44
CA TRP A 354 -15.44 -14.33 4.56
C TRP A 354 -16.42 -13.26 4.08
N LEU A 355 -16.97 -12.44 4.98
CA LEU A 355 -17.92 -11.40 4.62
C LEU A 355 -17.33 -10.34 3.68
N ASN A 356 -16.07 -9.96 3.89
CA ASN A 356 -15.43 -8.92 3.08
C ASN A 356 -15.11 -9.40 1.66
N THR A 357 -14.75 -10.68 1.49
CA THR A 357 -14.43 -11.25 0.17
C THR A 357 -15.65 -11.75 -0.59
N LEU A 358 -16.76 -12.04 0.11
CA LEU A 358 -17.98 -12.60 -0.48
C LEU A 358 -18.50 -11.76 -1.66
N ALA A 359 -18.60 -10.44 -1.48
CA ALA A 359 -19.13 -9.55 -2.52
C ALA A 359 -18.30 -9.62 -3.81
N HIS A 360 -16.97 -9.58 -3.71
CA HIS A 360 -16.09 -9.64 -4.89
C HIS A 360 -16.09 -11.00 -5.56
N ALA A 361 -16.25 -12.07 -4.77
CA ALA A 361 -16.38 -13.41 -5.33
C ALA A 361 -17.62 -13.57 -6.23
N PHE A 362 -18.65 -12.73 -6.08
CA PHE A 362 -19.81 -12.69 -6.96
C PHE A 362 -19.72 -11.71 -8.11
N THR A 363 -18.73 -10.81 -8.15
CA THR A 363 -18.73 -9.73 -9.15
C THR A 363 -17.88 -10.07 -10.38
N GLN A 364 -18.48 -9.96 -11.56
CA GLN A 364 -17.86 -10.30 -12.85
C GLN A 364 -16.48 -9.65 -13.07
N LYS A 365 -16.36 -8.34 -12.80
CA LYS A 365 -15.11 -7.57 -12.96
C LYS A 365 -13.95 -8.22 -12.20
N TYR A 366 -14.12 -8.48 -10.90
CA TYR A 366 -13.06 -8.99 -10.05
C TYR A 366 -12.73 -10.46 -10.34
N GLN A 367 -13.73 -11.25 -10.75
CA GLN A 367 -13.51 -12.61 -11.22
C GLN A 367 -12.63 -12.65 -12.48
N SER A 368 -12.84 -11.73 -13.43
CA SER A 368 -12.01 -11.65 -14.63
C SER A 368 -10.55 -11.36 -14.30
N TRP A 369 -10.29 -10.50 -13.32
CA TRP A 369 -8.94 -10.18 -12.87
C TRP A 369 -8.27 -11.40 -12.22
N CYS A 370 -9.00 -12.08 -11.33
CA CYS A 370 -8.47 -13.26 -10.65
C CYS A 370 -8.21 -14.42 -11.64
N ARG A 371 -9.06 -14.59 -12.67
CA ARG A 371 -8.81 -15.53 -13.78
C ARG A 371 -7.55 -15.18 -14.59
N ASN A 372 -7.20 -13.91 -14.69
CA ASN A 372 -5.98 -13.42 -15.32
C ASN A 372 -4.74 -13.44 -14.39
N GLY A 373 -4.86 -14.06 -13.22
CA GLY A 373 -3.75 -14.24 -12.27
C GLY A 373 -3.61 -13.14 -11.22
N ASP A 374 -4.53 -12.17 -11.17
CA ASP A 374 -4.53 -11.13 -10.13
C ASP A 374 -5.82 -11.18 -9.29
N CYS A 375 -5.72 -11.82 -8.13
CA CYS A 375 -6.82 -11.93 -7.16
C CYS A 375 -6.66 -10.93 -6.01
N THR A 376 -5.89 -9.86 -6.20
CA THR A 376 -5.59 -8.88 -5.16
C THR A 376 -6.45 -7.64 -5.36
N TYR A 377 -7.30 -7.34 -4.38
CA TYR A 377 -8.07 -6.10 -4.36
C TYR A 377 -8.30 -5.60 -2.94
N VAL A 378 -9.04 -4.50 -2.81
CA VAL A 378 -9.33 -3.83 -1.54
C VAL A 378 -9.83 -4.79 -0.45
N ASP A 379 -10.72 -5.72 -0.79
CA ASP A 379 -11.25 -6.74 0.11
C ASP A 379 -10.19 -7.70 0.66
N SER A 380 -9.16 -7.97 -0.13
CA SER A 380 -8.03 -8.81 0.23
C SER A 380 -7.30 -8.16 1.41
N ARG A 381 -7.04 -6.85 1.33
CA ARG A 381 -6.41 -6.11 2.44
C ARG A 381 -7.27 -6.13 3.70
N LEU A 382 -8.57 -5.90 3.58
CA LEU A 382 -9.51 -5.90 4.71
C LEU A 382 -9.54 -7.26 5.41
N SER A 383 -9.48 -8.34 4.64
CA SER A 383 -9.43 -9.71 5.14
C SER A 383 -8.13 -10.01 5.87
N ALA A 384 -7.00 -9.53 5.34
CA ALA A 384 -5.67 -9.70 5.94
C ALA A 384 -5.58 -9.14 7.37
N LEU A 385 -6.33 -8.08 7.70
CA LEU A 385 -6.39 -7.53 9.06
C LEU A 385 -6.78 -8.60 10.09
N SER A 386 -7.79 -9.42 9.76
CA SER A 386 -8.27 -10.50 10.63
C SER A 386 -7.36 -11.73 10.61
N LEU A 387 -6.64 -11.97 9.50
CA LEU A 387 -5.68 -13.07 9.40
C LEU A 387 -4.48 -12.86 10.32
N GLY A 388 -3.99 -11.64 10.48
CA GLY A 388 -2.93 -11.34 11.46
C GLY A 388 -3.36 -11.65 12.90
N ILE A 389 -4.63 -11.38 13.25
CA ILE A 389 -5.21 -11.75 14.54
C ILE A 389 -5.31 -13.28 14.66
N ALA A 390 -5.82 -13.95 13.63
CA ALA A 390 -5.96 -15.40 13.61
C ALA A 390 -4.60 -16.10 13.77
N ALA A 391 -3.55 -15.59 13.11
CA ALA A 391 -2.19 -16.07 13.23
C ALA A 391 -1.64 -15.90 14.66
N ALA A 392 -1.85 -14.74 15.30
CA ALA A 392 -1.44 -14.51 16.69
C ALA A 392 -2.11 -15.50 17.66
N ILE A 393 -3.42 -15.77 17.48
CA ILE A 393 -4.17 -16.74 18.29
C ILE A 393 -3.71 -18.17 18.01
N GLY A 394 -3.52 -18.53 16.74
CA GLY A 394 -3.04 -19.85 16.33
C GLY A 394 -1.68 -20.17 16.93
N LEU A 395 -0.73 -19.24 16.85
CA LEU A 395 0.58 -19.38 17.47
C LEU A 395 0.50 -19.51 19.00
N ALA A 396 -0.36 -18.72 19.66
CA ALA A 396 -0.56 -18.84 21.10
C ALA A 396 -1.14 -20.21 21.50
N LEU A 397 -2.06 -20.77 20.71
CA LEU A 397 -2.58 -22.14 20.92
C LEU A 397 -1.49 -23.20 20.72
N LEU A 398 -0.65 -23.06 19.70
CA LEU A 398 0.49 -23.96 19.45
C LEU A 398 1.47 -23.94 20.63
N LEU A 399 1.81 -22.75 21.14
CA LEU A 399 2.67 -22.60 22.33
C LEU A 399 2.03 -23.20 23.58
N ARG A 400 0.71 -23.06 23.75
CA ARG A 400 -0.03 -23.71 24.84
C ARG A 400 0.06 -25.23 24.76
N GLY A 401 -0.10 -25.79 23.55
CA GLY A 401 0.08 -27.21 23.28
C GLY A 401 1.48 -27.69 23.63
N ALA A 402 2.52 -26.97 23.19
CA ALA A 402 3.91 -27.28 23.52
C ALA A 402 4.18 -27.23 25.04
N ALA A 403 3.59 -26.27 25.76
CA ALA A 403 3.74 -26.12 27.20
C ALA A 403 3.16 -27.29 28.00
N ARG A 404 2.12 -27.97 27.49
CA ARG A 404 1.57 -29.19 28.12
C ARG A 404 2.56 -30.36 28.12
N HIS A 405 3.56 -30.35 27.25
CA HIS A 405 4.58 -31.39 27.13
C HIS A 405 5.90 -31.02 27.82
N GLY A 406 5.91 -29.99 28.67
CA GLY A 406 7.07 -29.62 29.50
C GLY A 406 7.73 -28.29 29.11
N SER A 407 8.47 -27.71 30.07
CA SER A 407 9.07 -26.38 29.98
C SER A 407 10.15 -26.26 28.88
N VAL A 408 10.91 -27.33 28.64
CA VAL A 408 11.94 -27.36 27.59
C VAL A 408 11.30 -27.28 26.20
N ARG A 409 10.22 -28.04 25.96
CA ARG A 409 9.49 -28.00 24.68
C ARG A 409 8.82 -26.65 24.47
N ALA A 410 8.25 -26.07 25.53
CA ALA A 410 7.69 -24.72 25.51
C ALA A 410 8.74 -23.68 25.08
N ARG A 411 9.91 -23.68 25.73
CA ARG A 411 11.00 -22.74 25.41
C ARG A 411 11.49 -22.90 23.97
N ARG A 412 11.67 -24.15 23.50
CA ARG A 412 12.04 -24.42 22.10
C ARG A 412 10.98 -23.89 21.14
N ALA A 413 9.70 -24.16 21.39
CA ALA A 413 8.61 -23.67 20.55
C ALA A 413 8.57 -22.13 20.50
N VAL A 414 8.77 -21.44 21.63
CA VAL A 414 8.85 -19.97 21.66
C VAL A 414 10.01 -19.45 20.81
N LEU A 415 11.21 -20.04 20.94
CA LEU A 415 12.38 -19.63 20.16
C LEU A 415 12.19 -19.89 18.67
N THR A 416 11.64 -21.05 18.30
CA THR A 416 11.34 -21.38 16.90
C THR A 416 10.30 -20.44 16.30
N CYS A 417 9.20 -20.18 17.01
CA CYS A 417 8.19 -19.20 16.56
C CYS A 417 8.78 -17.80 16.44
N ALA A 418 9.59 -17.36 17.41
CA ALA A 418 10.23 -16.05 17.39
C ALA A 418 11.18 -15.89 16.20
N LEU A 419 12.04 -16.87 15.95
CA LEU A 419 12.95 -16.86 14.80
C LEU A 419 12.18 -16.91 13.47
N GLY A 420 11.17 -17.79 13.37
CA GLY A 420 10.35 -17.93 12.17
C GLY A 420 9.59 -16.64 11.83
N LEU A 421 9.06 -15.95 12.86
CA LEU A 421 8.46 -14.64 12.70
C LEU A 421 9.49 -13.59 12.28
N GLY A 422 10.64 -13.50 12.97
CA GLY A 422 11.70 -12.57 12.58
C GLY A 422 12.17 -12.73 11.12
N LEU A 423 12.25 -13.98 10.64
CA LEU A 423 12.53 -14.25 9.22
C LEU A 423 11.38 -13.80 8.31
N LEU A 424 10.12 -14.06 8.71
CA LEU A 424 8.94 -13.65 7.96
C LEU A 424 8.86 -12.13 7.82
N GLY A 425 8.89 -11.35 8.90
CA GLY A 425 8.78 -9.89 8.77
C GLY A 425 9.99 -9.26 8.11
N SER A 426 11.19 -9.83 8.26
CA SER A 426 12.37 -9.42 7.48
C SER A 426 12.18 -9.67 5.98
N ALA A 427 11.67 -10.85 5.60
CA ALA A 427 11.38 -11.17 4.20
C ALA A 427 10.24 -10.29 3.63
N THR A 428 9.19 -10.02 4.41
CA THR A 428 8.11 -9.10 4.04
C THR A 428 8.65 -7.69 3.80
N PHE A 429 9.54 -7.19 4.66
CA PHE A 429 10.18 -5.90 4.46
C PHE A 429 10.96 -5.84 3.16
N LEU A 430 11.81 -6.85 2.90
CA LEU A 430 12.61 -6.92 1.66
C LEU A 430 11.74 -6.99 0.42
N HIS A 431 10.67 -7.78 0.46
CA HIS A 431 9.65 -7.83 -0.60
C HIS A 431 9.03 -6.43 -0.81
N ASN A 432 8.55 -5.79 0.25
CA ASN A 432 7.92 -4.47 0.17
C ASN A 432 8.88 -3.40 -0.36
N ARG A 433 10.17 -3.45 0.02
CA ARG A 433 11.22 -2.57 -0.53
C ARG A 433 11.48 -2.82 -2.02
N ALA A 434 11.45 -4.07 -2.46
CA ALA A 434 11.58 -4.39 -3.87
C ALA A 434 10.37 -3.92 -4.68
N SER A 435 9.15 -4.16 -4.17
CA SER A 435 7.89 -3.68 -4.76
C SER A 435 7.89 -2.14 -4.84
N ALA A 436 8.24 -1.45 -3.75
CA ALA A 436 8.37 0.01 -3.73
C ALA A 436 9.24 0.55 -4.87
N ARG A 437 10.41 -0.05 -5.13
CA ARG A 437 11.29 0.37 -6.23
C ARG A 437 10.67 0.13 -7.59
N LEU A 438 10.13 -1.06 -7.84
CA LEU A 438 9.48 -1.41 -9.10
C LEU A 438 8.32 -0.47 -9.43
N MET A 439 7.59 -0.05 -8.40
CA MET A 439 6.40 0.77 -8.56
C MET A 439 6.74 2.26 -8.64
N ALA A 440 7.80 2.72 -7.98
CA ALA A 440 8.36 4.05 -8.17
C ALA A 440 8.88 4.27 -9.60
N GLU A 441 9.38 3.22 -10.28
CA GLU A 441 9.73 3.31 -11.71
C GLU A 441 8.53 3.74 -12.57
N LYS A 442 7.30 3.33 -12.21
CA LYS A 442 6.06 3.73 -12.91
C LYS A 442 5.70 5.20 -12.69
N GLU A 443 6.14 5.81 -11.58
CA GLU A 443 5.99 7.26 -11.35
C GLU A 443 7.02 8.08 -12.14
N GLY A 444 7.95 7.44 -12.88
CA GLY A 444 9.01 8.12 -13.64
C GLY A 444 8.52 9.17 -14.65
N ALA A 445 7.32 9.01 -15.19
CA ALA A 445 6.71 10.00 -16.08
C ALA A 445 6.42 11.33 -15.36
N PHE A 446 5.84 11.28 -14.16
CA PHE A 446 5.54 12.47 -13.36
C PHE A 446 6.81 13.15 -12.89
N ASP A 447 7.80 12.36 -12.46
CA ASP A 447 9.11 12.91 -12.07
C ASP A 447 9.82 13.62 -13.21
N LEU A 448 9.80 13.04 -14.41
CA LEU A 448 10.41 13.70 -15.57
C LEU A 448 9.76 15.06 -15.82
N LEU A 449 8.43 15.16 -15.75
CA LEU A 449 7.71 16.44 -15.92
C LEU A 449 8.02 17.45 -14.81
N ARG A 450 8.17 16.99 -13.55
CA ARG A 450 8.53 17.85 -12.41
C ARG A 450 9.96 18.37 -12.51
N GLU A 451 10.89 17.53 -12.92
CA GLU A 451 12.30 17.88 -13.16
C GLU A 451 12.45 18.81 -14.37
N SER A 452 11.74 18.54 -15.46
CA SER A 452 11.85 19.33 -16.69
C SER A 452 11.30 20.74 -16.51
N ALA A 453 10.30 20.93 -15.64
CA ALA A 453 9.76 22.25 -15.29
C ALA A 453 10.80 23.24 -14.73
N CYS A 454 12.02 22.79 -14.36
CA CYS A 454 13.12 23.68 -13.97
C CYS A 454 13.94 24.23 -15.12
N GLN A 455 13.97 23.51 -16.22
CA GLN A 455 14.84 23.86 -17.33
C GLN A 455 14.12 24.95 -18.11
N VAL A 456 14.77 26.09 -18.31
CA VAL A 456 14.24 27.15 -19.18
C VAL A 456 15.17 27.26 -20.38
N PRO A 457 14.69 26.98 -21.61
CA PRO A 457 13.34 26.48 -21.93
C PRO A 457 13.12 25.03 -21.50
N ASP A 458 11.89 24.67 -21.12
CA ASP A 458 11.52 23.30 -20.71
C ASP A 458 11.39 22.42 -21.95
N ARG A 459 12.54 22.03 -22.51
CA ARG A 459 12.61 21.31 -23.77
C ARG A 459 11.99 19.93 -23.67
N MET A 460 12.14 19.23 -22.54
CA MET A 460 11.66 17.85 -22.40
C MET A 460 10.18 17.78 -22.05
N GLY A 461 9.67 18.62 -21.14
CA GLY A 461 8.27 18.58 -20.72
C GLY A 461 7.29 19.07 -21.78
N HIS A 462 7.75 19.90 -22.72
CA HIS A 462 6.94 20.40 -23.83
C HIS A 462 7.13 19.63 -25.14
N ASP A 463 8.06 18.68 -25.20
CA ASP A 463 8.29 17.92 -26.41
C ASP A 463 7.17 16.90 -26.66
N PRO A 464 6.48 16.94 -27.82
CA PRO A 464 5.39 16.02 -28.13
C PRO A 464 5.81 14.55 -28.15
N LEU A 465 7.04 14.25 -28.58
CA LEU A 465 7.58 12.88 -28.62
C LEU A 465 7.88 12.36 -27.22
N VAL A 466 8.33 13.22 -26.30
CA VAL A 466 8.49 12.87 -24.88
C VAL A 466 7.11 12.56 -24.28
N LEU A 467 6.14 13.46 -24.41
CA LEU A 467 4.78 13.25 -23.90
C LEU A 467 4.15 11.97 -24.47
N GLN A 468 4.36 11.68 -25.76
CA GLN A 468 3.90 10.44 -26.36
C GLN A 468 4.57 9.21 -25.74
N ALA A 469 5.89 9.24 -25.50
CA ALA A 469 6.60 8.14 -24.84
C ALA A 469 6.09 7.91 -23.40
N LEU A 470 5.89 8.99 -22.65
CA LEU A 470 5.34 8.96 -21.29
C LEU A 470 3.89 8.44 -21.24
N SER A 471 3.07 8.81 -22.22
CA SER A 471 1.65 8.43 -22.30
C SER A 471 1.44 6.91 -22.37
N ARG A 472 2.47 6.15 -22.77
CA ARG A 472 2.45 4.68 -22.86
C ARG A 472 2.84 3.99 -21.56
N THR A 473 3.45 4.71 -20.62
CA THR A 473 3.84 4.15 -19.31
C THR A 473 2.82 4.40 -18.22
N VAL A 474 2.01 5.44 -18.39
CA VAL A 474 0.94 5.77 -17.45
C VAL A 474 -0.29 4.91 -17.74
N LEU A 475 -0.80 4.26 -16.69
CA LEU A 475 -2.06 3.53 -16.79
C LEU A 475 -3.23 4.51 -16.94
N TRP A 476 -4.11 4.23 -17.89
CA TRP A 476 -5.21 5.11 -18.26
C TRP A 476 -6.46 4.27 -18.59
N PRO A 477 -7.66 4.72 -18.22
CA PRO A 477 -8.89 4.00 -18.55
C PRO A 477 -9.16 3.99 -20.06
N THR A 478 -9.84 2.95 -20.54
CA THR A 478 -10.09 2.72 -21.98
C THR A 478 -11.13 3.67 -22.58
N ASP A 479 -12.03 4.25 -21.78
CA ASP A 479 -13.04 5.21 -22.25
C ASP A 479 -13.24 6.36 -21.25
N PRO A 480 -12.37 7.37 -21.25
CA PRO A 480 -12.43 8.51 -20.33
C PRO A 480 -13.35 9.64 -20.84
N GLY A 481 -14.18 9.43 -21.86
CA GLY A 481 -14.96 10.51 -22.47
C GLY A 481 -14.13 11.46 -23.33
N GLY A 482 -13.17 10.92 -24.10
CA GLY A 482 -12.40 11.64 -25.13
C GLY A 482 -11.02 12.16 -24.72
N ALA A 483 -10.67 12.17 -23.42
CA ALA A 483 -9.34 12.53 -22.96
C ALA A 483 -8.32 11.40 -23.22
N SER A 484 -7.06 11.75 -23.49
CA SER A 484 -5.98 10.77 -23.64
C SER A 484 -4.99 10.83 -22.47
N SER A 485 -4.18 9.80 -22.27
CA SER A 485 -3.08 9.85 -21.30
C SER A 485 -2.10 10.99 -21.60
N SER A 486 -1.87 11.32 -22.88
CA SER A 486 -1.11 12.52 -23.27
C SER A 486 -1.79 13.82 -22.86
N THR A 487 -3.12 13.94 -23.01
CA THR A 487 -3.87 15.12 -22.55
C THR A 487 -3.71 15.29 -21.05
N TYR A 488 -3.84 14.20 -20.29
CA TYR A 488 -3.64 14.23 -18.85
C TYR A 488 -2.22 14.67 -18.46
N LEU A 489 -1.18 14.12 -19.09
CA LEU A 489 0.20 14.50 -18.79
C LEU A 489 0.47 15.99 -19.10
N THR A 490 -0.10 16.52 -20.17
CA THR A 490 -0.08 17.95 -20.47
C THR A 490 -0.77 18.76 -19.37
N THR A 491 -1.99 18.37 -18.96
CA THR A 491 -2.72 19.02 -17.87
C THR A 491 -1.94 18.95 -16.54
N TYR A 492 -1.30 17.83 -16.25
CA TYR A 492 -0.47 17.65 -15.06
C TYR A 492 0.73 18.61 -15.09
N ARG A 493 1.49 18.63 -16.18
CA ARG A 493 2.62 19.53 -16.39
C ARG A 493 2.21 20.99 -16.18
N ASP A 494 1.14 21.42 -16.83
CA ASP A 494 0.66 22.81 -16.79
C ASP A 494 0.18 23.21 -15.38
N ALA A 495 -0.25 22.24 -14.57
CA ALA A 495 -0.64 22.45 -13.18
C ALA A 495 0.55 22.53 -12.21
N LEU A 496 1.75 22.08 -12.57
CA LEU A 496 2.89 22.02 -11.64
C LEU A 496 3.25 23.37 -10.99
N PRO A 497 3.30 24.50 -11.72
CA PRO A 497 3.63 25.79 -11.13
C PRO A 497 2.59 26.25 -10.10
N ARG A 498 1.30 26.13 -10.42
CA ARG A 498 0.21 26.53 -9.50
C ARG A 498 0.14 25.66 -8.25
N LEU A 499 0.59 24.41 -8.34
CA LEU A 499 0.66 23.49 -7.19
C LEU A 499 1.95 23.64 -6.37
N GLY A 500 2.92 24.45 -6.82
CA GLY A 500 4.23 24.56 -6.18
C GLY A 500 5.05 23.27 -6.24
N LEU A 501 4.81 22.43 -7.25
CA LEU A 501 5.44 21.11 -7.43
C LEU A 501 6.49 21.11 -8.54
N ALA A 502 6.55 22.17 -9.34
CA ALA A 502 7.62 22.40 -10.30
C ALA A 502 8.98 22.35 -9.56
N CYS A 503 9.98 21.74 -10.19
CA CYS A 503 11.32 21.60 -9.62
C CYS A 503 11.48 20.75 -8.38
N GLN A 504 10.45 20.00 -8.00
CA GLN A 504 10.53 19.13 -6.84
C GLN A 504 10.38 17.68 -7.31
N PRO A 505 11.37 16.80 -7.06
CA PRO A 505 11.17 15.38 -7.31
C PRO A 505 10.06 14.83 -6.41
N LEU A 506 9.44 13.73 -6.82
CA LEU A 506 8.48 13.03 -5.98
C LEU A 506 9.11 12.60 -4.66
N SER A 507 8.40 12.90 -3.58
CA SER A 507 8.89 12.65 -2.23
C SER A 507 8.95 11.15 -1.90
N PHE A 508 9.96 10.77 -1.10
CA PHE A 508 10.21 9.37 -0.69
C PHE A 508 10.50 8.39 -1.83
N ARG A 509 10.85 8.89 -3.03
CA ARG A 509 11.31 8.05 -4.12
C ARG A 509 12.58 7.29 -3.69
N PRO A 510 12.63 5.96 -3.82
CA PRO A 510 13.87 5.22 -3.61
C PRO A 510 14.95 5.70 -4.57
N THR A 511 16.21 5.74 -4.12
CA THR A 511 17.34 6.09 -4.99
C THR A 511 17.33 5.21 -6.25
N PRO A 512 17.31 5.80 -7.46
CA PRO A 512 17.25 5.03 -8.68
C PRO A 512 18.55 4.23 -8.87
N ARG A 513 18.40 2.91 -9.13
CA ARG A 513 19.53 1.99 -9.32
C ARG A 513 19.59 1.37 -10.69
N ARG A 514 18.47 1.43 -11.39
CA ARG A 514 18.23 0.84 -12.69
C ARG A 514 17.85 1.92 -13.65
N ALA A 515 18.09 1.64 -14.92
CA ALA A 515 17.58 2.46 -15.99
C ALA A 515 16.05 2.44 -15.98
N GLU A 516 15.43 3.59 -16.19
CA GLU A 516 14.00 3.70 -16.42
C GLU A 516 13.72 3.75 -17.91
N PHE A 517 12.72 2.98 -18.33
CA PHE A 517 12.41 2.72 -19.71
C PHE A 517 11.00 3.23 -20.01
N LEU A 518 10.90 4.51 -20.39
CA LEU A 518 9.63 5.17 -20.69
C LEU A 518 9.34 5.10 -22.20
N GLY A 519 8.25 4.43 -22.59
CA GLY A 519 7.95 4.17 -24.01
C GLY A 519 8.71 2.97 -24.63
N TRP A 520 9.16 2.02 -23.80
CA TRP A 520 9.84 0.80 -24.24
C TRP A 520 8.98 -0.45 -24.02
N SER A 521 9.29 -1.52 -24.74
CA SER A 521 8.70 -2.84 -24.54
C SER A 521 9.08 -3.44 -23.18
N PRO A 522 8.31 -4.44 -22.69
CA PRO A 522 8.81 -5.38 -21.69
C PRO A 522 10.16 -5.98 -22.11
N ARG A 523 10.94 -6.44 -21.13
CA ARG A 523 12.24 -7.07 -21.39
C ARG A 523 12.04 -8.40 -22.10
N GLU A 524 12.76 -8.57 -23.20
CA GLU A 524 12.80 -9.79 -23.98
C GLU A 524 14.17 -10.47 -23.87
N ARG A 525 14.29 -11.66 -24.47
CA ARG A 525 15.58 -12.34 -24.60
C ARG A 525 16.52 -11.45 -25.41
N GLY A 526 17.55 -10.93 -24.76
CA GLY A 526 18.60 -10.12 -25.40
C GLY A 526 18.45 -8.61 -25.24
N GLY A 527 17.31 -8.06 -24.81
CA GLY A 527 17.15 -6.59 -24.71
C GLY A 527 15.72 -6.09 -24.56
N ARG A 528 15.51 -4.82 -24.96
CA ARG A 528 14.21 -4.13 -25.02
C ARG A 528 14.13 -3.32 -26.31
N TRP A 529 12.94 -3.20 -26.85
CA TRP A 529 12.64 -2.36 -28.01
C TRP A 529 12.08 -1.02 -27.56
N SER A 530 12.51 0.08 -28.20
CA SER A 530 11.74 1.32 -28.17
C SER A 530 10.45 1.09 -28.96
N LEU A 531 9.34 1.66 -28.47
CA LEU A 531 8.04 1.52 -29.12
C LEU A 531 7.74 2.77 -29.94
N ALA A 532 7.18 2.56 -31.14
CA ALA A 532 6.82 3.59 -32.10
C ALA A 532 7.97 4.58 -32.42
N GLY A 533 7.65 5.86 -32.65
CA GLY A 533 8.61 6.87 -33.09
C GLY A 533 9.51 7.46 -32.01
N SER A 534 9.28 7.16 -30.73
CA SER A 534 10.07 7.74 -29.63
C SER A 534 10.06 6.91 -28.36
N ALA A 535 11.17 6.97 -27.61
CA ALA A 535 11.26 6.45 -26.26
C ALA A 535 12.25 7.27 -25.42
N VAL A 536 12.01 7.33 -24.11
CA VAL A 536 12.87 8.03 -23.15
C VAL A 536 13.61 7.00 -22.29
N LEU A 537 14.92 7.17 -22.20
CA LEU A 537 15.81 6.37 -21.37
C LEU A 537 16.37 7.25 -20.26
N ARG A 538 16.11 6.91 -19.00
CA ARG A 538 16.73 7.59 -17.85
C ARG A 538 17.75 6.67 -17.20
N LEU A 539 18.99 7.12 -17.02
CA LEU A 539 20.09 6.33 -16.48
C LEU A 539 20.60 6.92 -15.16
N PRO A 540 20.71 6.11 -14.09
CA PRO A 540 21.22 6.61 -12.81
C PRO A 540 22.73 6.86 -12.89
N VAL A 541 23.14 8.04 -12.43
CA VAL A 541 24.55 8.42 -12.31
C VAL A 541 25.15 7.76 -11.08
N ARG A 542 26.18 6.93 -11.28
CA ARG A 542 26.87 6.24 -10.18
C ARG A 542 28.21 6.93 -9.87
N PRO A 543 28.54 7.15 -8.59
CA PRO A 543 29.74 7.90 -8.19
C PRO A 543 31.05 7.24 -8.64
N ASP A 544 31.06 5.92 -8.83
CA ASP A 544 32.21 5.10 -9.23
C ASP A 544 32.38 4.99 -10.76
N THR A 545 31.60 5.75 -11.54
CA THR A 545 31.54 5.61 -12.99
C THR A 545 31.66 6.97 -13.68
N ARG A 546 32.30 7.00 -14.85
CA ARG A 546 32.42 8.22 -15.69
C ARG A 546 31.36 8.32 -16.79
N GLY A 547 30.58 7.26 -16.97
CA GLY A 547 29.66 7.10 -18.10
C GLY A 547 29.03 5.71 -18.15
N ALA A 548 28.26 5.45 -19.19
CA ALA A 548 27.84 4.10 -19.57
C ALA A 548 27.98 3.87 -21.07
N ILE A 549 28.17 2.61 -21.44
CA ILE A 549 28.11 2.14 -22.81
C ILE A 549 26.74 1.52 -23.06
N LEU A 550 26.01 2.11 -23.99
CA LEU A 550 24.78 1.59 -24.55
C LEU A 550 25.12 0.72 -25.76
N THR A 551 24.48 -0.43 -25.87
CA THR A 551 24.60 -1.31 -27.04
C THR A 551 23.27 -1.29 -27.77
N LEU A 552 23.26 -0.63 -28.93
CA LEU A 552 22.06 -0.30 -29.70
C LEU A 552 22.08 -1.03 -31.05
N SER A 553 20.96 -1.58 -31.46
CA SER A 553 20.67 -1.94 -32.85
C SER A 553 19.27 -1.42 -33.20
N ALA A 554 18.78 -1.69 -34.39
CA ALA A 554 17.49 -1.19 -34.86
C ALA A 554 16.70 -2.26 -35.60
N TYR A 555 15.37 -2.18 -35.57
CA TYR A 555 14.56 -3.00 -36.45
C TYR A 555 14.64 -2.41 -37.86
N VAL A 556 15.12 -3.22 -38.80
CA VAL A 556 15.19 -2.87 -40.21
C VAL A 556 14.47 -3.97 -40.99
N PRO A 557 13.40 -3.65 -41.73
CA PRO A 557 12.72 -4.61 -42.59
C PRO A 557 13.69 -5.31 -43.56
N PRO A 558 13.43 -6.56 -43.99
CA PRO A 558 14.23 -7.21 -45.02
C PRO A 558 14.33 -6.33 -46.28
N GLY A 559 15.57 -6.00 -46.70
CA GLY A 559 15.82 -5.11 -47.84
C GLY A 559 15.57 -3.61 -47.58
N GLY A 560 15.23 -3.22 -46.35
CA GLY A 560 15.02 -1.84 -45.94
C GLY A 560 16.32 -1.06 -45.72
N ALA A 561 16.22 0.28 -45.74
CA ALA A 561 17.32 1.16 -45.39
C ALA A 561 17.62 1.13 -43.87
N PRO A 562 18.88 1.40 -43.45
CA PRO A 562 19.21 1.57 -42.03
C PRO A 562 18.28 2.56 -41.34
N GLN A 563 17.91 2.27 -40.09
CA GLN A 563 17.00 3.11 -39.32
C GLN A 563 17.70 4.37 -38.84
N ARG A 564 17.13 5.55 -39.12
CA ARG A 564 17.64 6.81 -38.58
C ARG A 564 17.27 6.91 -37.11
N VAL A 565 18.25 7.32 -36.30
CA VAL A 565 18.09 7.50 -34.86
C VAL A 565 18.68 8.85 -34.46
N THR A 566 17.88 9.65 -33.77
CA THR A 566 18.37 10.86 -33.09
C THR A 566 18.34 10.60 -31.59
N ILE A 567 19.48 10.74 -30.93
CA ILE A 567 19.58 10.68 -29.46
C ILE A 567 19.77 12.10 -28.95
N ARG A 568 18.84 12.58 -28.14
CA ARG A 568 18.84 13.94 -27.60
C ARG A 568 18.90 13.92 -26.07
N ASP A 569 19.70 14.80 -25.47
CA ASP A 569 19.73 14.97 -24.02
C ASP A 569 18.66 15.97 -23.51
N ALA A 570 18.52 16.10 -22.19
CA ALA A 570 17.60 17.06 -21.59
C ALA A 570 17.90 18.52 -21.97
N GLY A 571 19.18 18.84 -22.21
CA GLY A 571 19.62 20.16 -22.70
C GLY A 571 19.28 20.42 -24.17
N GLY A 572 18.71 19.44 -24.89
CA GLY A 572 18.33 19.54 -26.30
C GLY A 572 19.49 19.33 -27.28
N ARG A 573 20.69 18.94 -26.83
CA ARG A 573 21.78 18.56 -27.73
C ARG A 573 21.48 17.20 -28.32
N ALA A 574 21.74 17.04 -29.62
CA ALA A 574 21.34 15.86 -30.37
C ALA A 574 22.52 15.22 -31.10
N CYS A 575 22.54 13.90 -31.13
CA CYS A 575 23.44 13.11 -31.95
C CYS A 575 22.60 12.29 -32.95
N ARG A 576 22.91 12.39 -34.23
CA ARG A 576 22.26 11.62 -35.29
C ARG A 576 23.12 10.43 -35.68
N MET A 577 22.49 9.27 -35.85
CA MET A 577 23.15 8.05 -36.33
C MET A 577 22.18 7.21 -37.16
N SER A 578 22.72 6.23 -37.87
CA SER A 578 21.93 5.21 -38.56
C SER A 578 22.30 3.85 -37.99
N LEU A 579 21.29 3.04 -37.67
CA LEU A 579 21.47 1.72 -37.06
C LEU A 579 20.94 0.62 -37.98
N GLU A 580 21.59 -0.54 -37.90
CA GLU A 580 21.22 -1.75 -38.63
C GLU A 580 20.73 -2.83 -37.65
N PHE A 581 20.00 -3.82 -38.17
CA PHE A 581 19.52 -4.94 -37.36
C PHE A 581 20.64 -5.91 -36.97
N THR A 582 21.55 -6.21 -37.90
CA THR A 582 22.60 -7.23 -37.74
C THR A 582 23.85 -6.72 -37.01
N ARG A 583 24.02 -5.40 -36.90
CA ARG A 583 25.23 -4.78 -36.34
C ARG A 583 24.89 -3.92 -35.13
N ALA A 584 25.27 -4.40 -33.96
CA ALA A 584 25.17 -3.62 -32.73
C ALA A 584 26.20 -2.49 -32.69
N GLN A 585 25.72 -1.26 -32.51
CA GLN A 585 26.52 -0.07 -32.29
C GLN A 585 26.74 0.13 -30.78
N ARG A 586 28.00 0.30 -30.39
CA ARG A 586 28.36 0.69 -29.02
C ARG A 586 28.45 2.22 -28.94
N VAL A 587 27.81 2.78 -27.93
CA VAL A 587 27.63 4.22 -27.76
C VAL A 587 27.99 4.60 -26.33
N PHE A 588 29.00 5.44 -26.14
CA PHE A 588 29.43 5.92 -24.83
C PHE A 588 28.68 7.21 -24.46
N LEU A 589 27.95 7.16 -23.35
CA LEU A 589 27.31 8.32 -22.73
C LEU A 589 28.15 8.77 -21.53
N PRO A 590 28.88 9.91 -21.62
CA PRO A 590 29.59 10.46 -20.47
C PRO A 590 28.63 11.07 -19.45
N TRP A 591 28.92 10.95 -18.16
CA TRP A 591 28.13 11.60 -17.11
C TRP A 591 28.33 13.11 -17.07
N ARG A 592 29.50 13.59 -17.52
CA ARG A 592 29.89 15.02 -17.49
C ARG A 592 29.65 15.60 -16.08
N ASP A 593 28.89 16.69 -15.98
CA ASP A 593 28.59 17.42 -14.77
C ASP A 593 27.39 16.87 -13.98
N ALA A 594 26.85 15.71 -14.37
CA ALA A 594 25.72 15.11 -13.68
C ALA A 594 26.12 14.65 -12.28
N ALA A 595 25.38 15.11 -11.27
CA ALA A 595 25.67 14.78 -9.88
C ALA A 595 25.41 13.28 -9.59
N PRO A 596 26.24 12.61 -8.77
CA PRO A 596 25.95 11.26 -8.31
C PRO A 596 24.57 11.14 -7.65
N GLY A 597 23.83 10.08 -7.98
CA GLY A 597 22.46 9.87 -7.50
C GLY A 597 21.37 10.59 -8.32
N SER A 598 21.74 11.43 -9.30
CA SER A 598 20.81 11.98 -10.29
C SER A 598 20.54 11.00 -11.44
N MET A 599 19.62 11.38 -12.35
CA MET A 599 19.31 10.64 -13.57
C MET A 599 19.74 11.45 -14.80
N VAL A 600 20.47 10.82 -15.72
CA VAL A 600 20.69 11.35 -17.07
C VAL A 600 19.53 10.90 -17.96
N THR A 601 18.83 11.86 -18.56
CA THR A 601 17.68 11.59 -19.43
C THR A 601 18.07 11.75 -20.90
N LEU A 602 17.74 10.73 -21.70
CA LEU A 602 17.88 10.72 -23.15
C LEU A 602 16.51 10.49 -23.81
N LEU A 603 16.20 11.28 -24.83
CA LEU A 603 15.15 10.98 -25.80
C LEU A 603 15.78 10.28 -27.00
N LEU A 604 15.21 9.15 -27.40
CA LEU A 604 15.54 8.44 -28.63
C LEU A 604 14.39 8.64 -29.61
N GLU A 605 14.68 9.21 -30.76
CA GLU A 605 13.72 9.43 -31.85
C GLU A 605 14.03 8.46 -32.99
N THR A 606 13.01 7.74 -33.44
CA THR A 606 13.09 6.70 -34.47
C THR A 606 12.01 6.93 -35.52
N PRO A 607 12.16 7.95 -36.39
CA PRO A 607 11.12 8.36 -37.34
C PRO A 607 10.73 7.26 -38.33
N ASP A 608 11.65 6.32 -38.60
CA ASP A 608 11.45 5.23 -39.55
C ASP A 608 10.98 3.93 -38.85
N ALA A 609 10.51 4.01 -37.59
CA ALA A 609 10.02 2.85 -36.86
C ALA A 609 8.76 2.26 -37.52
N THR A 610 8.76 0.94 -37.68
CA THR A 610 7.66 0.19 -38.32
C THR A 610 7.46 -1.13 -37.58
N SER A 611 6.30 -1.76 -37.74
CA SER A 611 6.08 -3.08 -37.17
C SER A 611 6.51 -4.20 -38.11
N PRO A 612 7.02 -5.33 -37.58
CA PRO A 612 7.25 -6.52 -38.40
C PRO A 612 6.03 -6.94 -39.22
N ARG A 613 4.82 -6.74 -38.68
CA ARG A 613 3.57 -6.97 -39.40
C ARG A 613 3.35 -6.02 -40.58
N GLN A 614 3.60 -4.73 -40.40
CA GLN A 614 3.53 -3.76 -41.51
C GLN A 614 4.58 -4.07 -42.59
N ALA A 615 5.72 -4.60 -42.20
CA ALA A 615 6.78 -5.05 -43.10
C ALA A 615 6.54 -6.44 -43.72
N GLY A 616 5.45 -7.14 -43.39
CA GLY A 616 5.16 -8.49 -43.87
C GLY A 616 6.12 -9.57 -43.36
N ALA A 617 6.87 -9.30 -42.30
CA ALA A 617 7.91 -10.19 -41.77
C ALA A 617 7.39 -11.15 -40.68
N SER A 618 6.38 -10.75 -39.90
CA SER A 618 5.73 -11.60 -38.88
C SER A 618 4.40 -11.00 -38.42
N GLU A 619 3.68 -11.66 -37.51
CA GLU A 619 2.44 -11.12 -36.91
C GLU A 619 2.67 -10.08 -35.80
N ASP A 620 3.93 -9.77 -35.46
CA ASP A 620 4.24 -8.77 -34.43
C ASP A 620 3.78 -7.37 -34.87
N SER A 621 2.71 -6.88 -34.25
CA SER A 621 2.09 -5.59 -34.56
C SER A 621 2.77 -4.40 -33.89
N ARG A 622 3.76 -4.61 -33.04
CA ARG A 622 4.44 -3.52 -32.32
C ARG A 622 5.30 -2.75 -33.30
N VAL A 623 5.18 -1.42 -33.31
CA VAL A 623 6.07 -0.56 -34.08
C VAL A 623 7.41 -0.49 -33.36
N LEU A 624 8.47 -1.01 -33.97
CA LEU A 624 9.78 -1.19 -33.33
C LEU A 624 10.79 -0.16 -33.85
N GLY A 625 11.49 0.49 -32.92
CA GLY A 625 12.61 1.38 -33.21
C GLY A 625 13.95 0.74 -32.86
N VAL A 626 14.63 1.35 -31.89
CA VAL A 626 15.92 0.91 -31.35
C VAL A 626 15.76 -0.30 -30.45
N PHE A 627 16.63 -1.29 -30.63
CA PHE A 627 16.85 -2.35 -29.66
C PHE A 627 18.02 -2.01 -28.74
N LEU A 628 17.76 -1.92 -27.45
CA LEU A 628 18.80 -1.80 -26.43
C LEU A 628 19.10 -3.17 -25.85
N SER A 629 20.27 -3.71 -26.19
CA SER A 629 20.71 -5.04 -25.72
C SER A 629 21.55 -4.98 -24.44
N GLY A 630 22.11 -3.82 -24.09
CA GLY A 630 22.89 -3.69 -22.87
C GLY A 630 23.21 -2.26 -22.47
N VAL A 631 23.27 -2.04 -21.16
CA VAL A 631 23.79 -0.83 -20.51
C VAL A 631 24.91 -1.27 -19.59
N LYS A 632 26.15 -0.88 -19.90
CA LYS A 632 27.33 -1.23 -19.11
C LYS A 632 27.95 0.02 -18.50
N PRO A 633 28.03 0.14 -17.16
CA PRO A 633 28.74 1.26 -16.54
C PRO A 633 30.22 1.25 -16.94
N VAL A 634 30.80 2.43 -17.13
CA VAL A 634 32.23 2.62 -17.38
C VAL A 634 32.88 3.13 -16.09
N PRO A 635 33.79 2.35 -15.47
CA PRO A 635 34.48 2.79 -14.26
C PRO A 635 35.20 4.13 -14.45
N ALA A 636 35.23 4.95 -13.40
CA ALA A 636 36.18 6.05 -13.34
C ALA A 636 37.61 5.47 -13.32
N ALA A 637 38.55 6.05 -14.08
CA ALA A 637 39.94 5.58 -14.05
C ALA A 637 40.56 5.93 -12.69
N PRO A 638 41.37 5.05 -12.07
CA PRO A 638 42.14 5.42 -10.88
C PRO A 638 43.12 6.54 -11.26
N GLU A 639 43.20 7.58 -10.42
CA GLU A 639 44.19 8.65 -10.56
C GLU A 639 45.59 8.04 -10.65
N GLY A 640 46.19 8.03 -11.84
CA GLY A 640 47.56 7.54 -12.09
C GLY A 640 47.70 6.25 -12.93
N GLY A 641 46.63 5.56 -13.31
CA GLY A 641 46.71 4.38 -14.19
C GLY A 641 46.54 4.73 -15.66
N LYS A 642 47.46 4.33 -16.55
CA LYS A 642 47.30 4.38 -18.01
C LYS A 642 45.98 3.70 -18.40
N GLY A 643 44.96 4.51 -18.74
CA GLY A 643 43.59 4.07 -19.01
C GLY A 643 43.51 3.20 -20.26
N GLY A 644 43.30 1.90 -20.08
CA GLY A 644 43.12 0.96 -21.17
C GLY A 644 41.68 0.87 -21.69
N ASN A 645 41.53 1.05 -23.01
CA ASN A 645 40.71 0.30 -23.99
C ASN A 645 39.18 0.14 -23.84
N GLY A 646 38.52 0.61 -22.78
CA GLY A 646 37.07 0.36 -22.60
C GLY A 646 36.17 1.11 -23.60
N THR A 647 36.56 2.33 -24.01
CA THR A 647 35.76 3.26 -24.82
C THR A 647 36.22 3.42 -26.27
N ASP A 648 37.39 2.92 -26.64
CA ASP A 648 38.07 3.31 -27.89
C ASP A 648 37.39 2.80 -29.17
N ALA A 649 36.40 1.90 -29.04
CA ALA A 649 35.55 1.42 -30.13
C ALA A 649 34.08 1.87 -30.04
N ALA A 650 33.72 2.73 -29.07
CA ALA A 650 32.36 3.23 -28.89
C ALA A 650 32.22 4.66 -29.44
N LEU A 651 31.09 4.96 -30.07
CA LEU A 651 30.73 6.32 -30.47
C LEU A 651 30.54 7.18 -29.22
N ASP A 652 31.33 8.24 -29.06
CA ASP A 652 31.19 9.18 -27.95
C ASP A 652 29.99 10.12 -28.19
N LEU A 653 28.89 9.90 -27.48
CA LEU A 653 27.70 10.77 -27.57
C LEU A 653 28.00 12.19 -27.16
N GLY A 654 28.90 12.38 -26.20
CA GLY A 654 29.26 13.71 -25.76
C GLY A 654 29.83 14.51 -26.93
N ARG A 655 30.83 13.95 -27.61
CA ARG A 655 31.44 14.61 -28.79
C ARG A 655 30.45 14.77 -29.94
N CYS A 656 29.63 13.76 -30.20
CA CYS A 656 28.62 13.82 -31.26
C CYS A 656 27.58 14.92 -31.01
N MET A 657 27.13 15.08 -29.76
CA MET A 657 26.15 16.10 -29.36
C MET A 657 26.73 17.52 -29.39
N ASP A 658 28.03 17.68 -29.15
CA ASP A 658 28.70 18.99 -29.18
C ASP A 658 29.11 19.40 -30.60
N GLY A 659 29.38 18.43 -31.49
CA GLY A 659 29.86 18.64 -32.86
C GLY A 659 28.77 18.64 -33.95
N GLY A 660 27.52 18.90 -33.55
CA GLY A 660 26.27 18.77 -34.32
C GLY A 660 26.34 18.84 -35.84
#